data_AF-A0A960XT93-F1
#
_entry.id   AF-A0A960XT93-F1
#
_cell.length_a   1.000
_cell.length_b   1.000
_cell.length_c   1.000
_cell.angle_alpha   90.00
_cell.angle_beta   90.00
_cell.angle_gamma   90.00
#
_symmetry.space_group_name_H-M   'P 1'
#
loop_
_entity.id
_entity.type
_entity.pdbx_description
1 polymer ?
#
loop_
_entity_poly.entity_id
_entity_poly.type
_entity_poly.pdbx_seq_one_letter_code
_entity_poly.pdbx_strand_id
1 'polypeptide(L)'
;AAGATRLLADGGSTDRYEAFLDFVTTHDPADPAVYAQIEEQMNVDSFIDYVVATDFAFNTSWSHNREFWSGRTPGSKWEWIINDFDRGFDIDSINSSSSKSLIDDFVAGYPLFQRMDNSGVFINRLIQRYAAHVGSTFVPQRFNDLFDVLIAEQEPEIARHVARWNASGGFSAPTRLAQIAEIKQYVVNRPSTALARLQTYLGISRPMAALSFAASPAAGGTIRVAGVEMLPAYNSSVSLFQNTPVEIRAEAAPGYSFVSWSNGSTDPVITVTLNAAMSLTANFASGAETVLPSTITAPTTLGAAGSPYVIDGELVVESGATLTIDPGVTVRMAPGAAIRVHGTLAANGTEALPILFESRSGAPWGNIGFANTSTVSTLSHVVIRDATVSSSDPLHLKAAVSGYHADIVLDHVDIDGPQPVFARFGSTTLLDSRIHITFTGDGINVKNGDAHVERCTFTGNASVDTDAIDYDGVTDGIIRDNRIYNFLGDNSDGIDVGEGCVNLLVEKNRIYNNSDKGVSVGQASEVVIRQNLIVGCALGVGIKDSGSTAWIDQTTFARNDVGVAVYEKNLGAGGGNAIVENCIFSRSKTAPATVDSLSTLSIAWSLSDTLPLAGTANSVADPLFTSPGIYDFSLQPASPAIDAGDPAHALDPDSSRADIGMAYLYDPLD
;
A
#
# COMPACT_ATOMS: atom_id res chain seq x y z
N ALA A 1 -38.81 -11.16 -18.35
CA ALA A 1 -38.27 -10.11 -17.46
C ALA A 1 -36.81 -9.93 -17.83
N ALA A 2 -36.42 -8.73 -18.27
CA ALA A 2 -35.02 -8.42 -18.56
C ALA A 2 -34.18 -8.60 -17.28
N GLY A 3 -32.93 -9.06 -17.44
CA GLY A 3 -32.09 -9.53 -16.34
C GLY A 3 -31.97 -8.51 -15.22
N ALA A 4 -32.19 -8.96 -13.98
CA ALA A 4 -31.97 -8.13 -12.81
C ALA A 4 -30.47 -7.88 -12.64
N THR A 5 -30.07 -6.60 -12.53
CA THR A 5 -28.72 -6.24 -12.09
C THR A 5 -28.52 -6.75 -10.67
N ARG A 6 -27.49 -7.56 -10.44
CA ARG A 6 -27.15 -8.11 -9.12
C ARG A 6 -25.89 -7.44 -8.60
N LEU A 7 -25.92 -7.00 -7.34
CA LEU A 7 -24.71 -6.57 -6.65
C LEU A 7 -23.85 -7.80 -6.32
N LEU A 8 -22.56 -7.72 -6.69
CA LEU A 8 -21.57 -8.75 -6.42
C LEU A 8 -20.39 -8.10 -5.69
N ALA A 9 -19.74 -8.86 -4.81
CA ALA A 9 -18.49 -8.45 -4.19
C ALA A 9 -17.34 -9.18 -4.89
N ASP A 10 -16.39 -8.42 -5.44
CA ASP A 10 -15.12 -8.97 -5.97
C ASP A 10 -14.18 -9.35 -4.81
N GLY A 11 -14.26 -8.61 -3.69
CA GLY A 11 -13.65 -8.96 -2.41
C GLY A 11 -14.51 -8.55 -1.22
N GLY A 12 -14.59 -9.43 -0.20
CA GLY A 12 -15.37 -9.17 1.02
C GLY A 12 -16.85 -9.58 0.91
N SER A 13 -17.74 -8.78 1.50
CA SER A 13 -19.19 -9.00 1.52
C SER A 13 -19.95 -7.74 1.08
N THR A 14 -21.17 -7.91 0.56
CA THR A 14 -22.08 -6.81 0.20
C THR A 14 -22.81 -6.23 1.41
N ASP A 15 -22.85 -6.94 2.55
CA ASP A 15 -23.71 -6.62 3.70
C ASP A 15 -23.59 -5.17 4.16
N ARG A 16 -22.36 -4.64 4.22
CA ARG A 16 -22.10 -3.26 4.68
C ARG A 16 -22.63 -2.22 3.70
N TYR A 17 -22.51 -2.48 2.41
CA TYR A 17 -23.06 -1.57 1.40
C TYR A 17 -24.58 -1.64 1.39
N GLU A 18 -25.14 -2.84 1.50
CA GLU A 18 -26.58 -3.05 1.55
C GLU A 18 -27.19 -2.40 2.79
N ALA A 19 -26.54 -2.49 3.96
CA ALA A 19 -26.96 -1.78 5.18
C ALA A 19 -26.87 -0.26 5.03
N PHE A 20 -25.80 0.25 4.40
CA PHE A 20 -25.67 1.66 4.08
C PHE A 20 -26.78 2.14 3.13
N LEU A 21 -27.05 1.40 2.06
CA LEU A 21 -28.10 1.74 1.11
C LEU A 21 -29.50 1.66 1.73
N ASP A 22 -29.75 0.66 2.58
CA ASP A 22 -31.00 0.55 3.36
C ASP A 22 -31.16 1.77 4.28
N PHE A 23 -30.11 2.18 4.99
CA PHE A 23 -30.12 3.38 5.82
C PHE A 23 -30.51 4.64 5.00
N VAL A 24 -29.84 4.88 3.87
CA VAL A 24 -30.12 6.05 3.01
C VAL A 24 -31.53 6.01 2.40
N THR A 25 -32.04 4.82 2.10
CA THR A 25 -33.38 4.65 1.49
C THR A 25 -34.52 4.70 2.49
N THR A 26 -34.26 4.44 3.77
CA THR A 26 -35.26 4.45 4.85
C THR A 26 -35.28 5.74 5.67
N HIS A 27 -34.23 6.58 5.58
CA HIS A 27 -34.14 7.86 6.28
C HIS A 27 -34.18 9.03 5.28
N ASP A 28 -34.52 10.23 5.75
CA ASP A 28 -34.62 11.44 4.91
C ASP A 28 -33.30 12.23 4.94
N PRO A 29 -32.53 12.29 3.84
CA PRO A 29 -31.27 13.03 3.79
C PRO A 29 -31.44 14.57 3.88
N ALA A 30 -32.67 15.08 3.89
CA ALA A 30 -32.95 16.48 4.19
C ALA A 30 -32.77 16.81 5.69
N ASP A 31 -32.81 15.82 6.58
CA ASP A 31 -32.49 15.98 8.00
C ASP A 31 -30.96 16.10 8.17
N PRO A 32 -30.43 17.19 8.75
CA PRO A 32 -28.99 17.37 8.97
C PRO A 32 -28.32 16.25 9.77
N ALA A 33 -29.04 15.62 10.72
CA ALA A 33 -28.49 14.52 11.52
C ALA A 33 -28.37 13.23 10.68
N VAL A 34 -29.33 12.98 9.79
CA VAL A 34 -29.26 11.86 8.84
C VAL A 34 -28.13 12.11 7.85
N TYR A 35 -28.04 13.32 7.28
CA TYR A 35 -26.99 13.67 6.33
C TYR A 35 -25.58 13.48 6.93
N ALA A 36 -25.37 13.90 8.17
CA ALA A 36 -24.09 13.69 8.86
C ALA A 36 -23.74 12.19 9.00
N GLN A 37 -24.71 11.31 9.27
CA GLN A 37 -24.49 9.87 9.32
C GLN A 37 -24.21 9.26 7.93
N ILE A 38 -24.75 9.86 6.87
CA ILE A 38 -24.39 9.50 5.49
C ILE A 38 -22.92 9.88 5.24
N GLU A 39 -22.51 11.09 5.61
CA GLU A 39 -21.12 11.56 5.46
C GLU A 39 -20.10 10.75 6.26
N GLU A 40 -20.50 10.10 7.35
CA GLU A 40 -19.66 9.15 8.09
C GLU A 40 -19.45 7.83 7.33
N GLN A 41 -20.39 7.45 6.45
CA GLN A 41 -20.37 6.17 5.74
C GLN A 41 -19.89 6.27 4.29
N MET A 42 -20.04 7.43 3.63
CA MET A 42 -19.63 7.64 2.24
C MET A 42 -18.79 8.90 2.06
N ASN A 43 -17.89 8.86 1.09
CA ASN A 43 -17.23 10.05 0.55
C ASN A 43 -18.19 10.71 -0.45
N VAL A 44 -18.90 11.75 -0.01
CA VAL A 44 -19.90 12.47 -0.85
C VAL A 44 -19.27 13.11 -2.08
N ASP A 45 -18.06 13.65 -1.95
CA ASP A 45 -17.34 14.23 -3.07
C ASP A 45 -16.97 13.18 -4.12
N SER A 46 -16.51 11.99 -3.71
CA SER A 46 -16.25 10.85 -4.62
C SER A 46 -17.52 10.43 -5.39
N PHE A 47 -18.66 10.35 -4.71
CA PHE A 47 -19.93 10.04 -5.37
C PHE A 47 -20.35 11.12 -6.38
N ILE A 48 -20.21 12.39 -6.01
CA ILE A 48 -20.50 13.50 -6.91
C ILE A 48 -19.58 13.46 -8.12
N ASP A 49 -18.28 13.18 -7.95
CA ASP A 49 -17.32 13.08 -9.05
C ASP A 49 -17.70 11.97 -10.03
N TYR A 50 -18.13 10.81 -9.52
CA TYR A 50 -18.66 9.72 -10.34
C TYR A 50 -19.90 10.16 -11.15
N VAL A 51 -20.87 10.82 -10.51
CA VAL A 51 -22.08 11.32 -11.20
C VAL A 51 -21.72 12.36 -12.26
N VAL A 52 -20.85 13.31 -11.91
CA VAL A 52 -20.41 14.41 -12.76
C VAL A 52 -19.66 13.88 -13.97
N ALA A 53 -18.70 12.96 -13.78
CA ALA A 53 -17.95 12.37 -14.88
C ALA A 53 -18.88 11.55 -15.79
N THR A 54 -19.73 10.70 -15.21
CA THR A 54 -20.67 9.84 -15.94
C THR A 54 -21.64 10.65 -16.78
N ASP A 55 -22.29 11.67 -16.19
CA ASP A 55 -23.17 12.56 -16.95
C ASP A 55 -22.38 13.40 -17.95
N PHE A 56 -21.26 14.03 -17.58
CA PHE A 56 -20.50 14.88 -18.49
C PHE A 56 -20.06 14.12 -19.74
N ALA A 57 -19.55 12.90 -19.59
CA ALA A 57 -19.16 12.05 -20.72
C ALA A 57 -20.34 11.38 -21.43
N PHE A 58 -21.54 11.43 -20.83
CA PHE A 58 -22.71 10.72 -21.33
C PHE A 58 -22.51 9.20 -21.40
N ASN A 59 -21.92 8.60 -20.36
CA ASN A 59 -21.68 7.16 -20.34
C ASN A 59 -23.00 6.37 -20.24
N THR A 60 -23.48 5.87 -21.37
CA THR A 60 -24.76 5.14 -21.47
C THR A 60 -24.75 3.76 -20.81
N SER A 61 -23.58 3.21 -20.46
CA SER A 61 -23.44 1.90 -19.81
C SER A 61 -23.48 1.95 -18.28
N TRP A 62 -23.59 3.13 -17.68
CA TRP A 62 -23.50 3.33 -16.23
C TRP A 62 -24.45 2.44 -15.39
N SER A 63 -25.58 1.99 -15.95
CA SER A 63 -26.62 1.26 -15.22
C SER A 63 -26.21 -0.14 -14.75
N HIS A 64 -25.18 -0.73 -15.35
CA HIS A 64 -24.59 -2.02 -14.97
C HIS A 64 -23.08 -1.91 -14.69
N ASN A 65 -22.42 -0.87 -15.18
CA ASN A 65 -21.02 -0.58 -14.90
C ASN A 65 -20.94 0.42 -13.74
N ARG A 66 -21.10 -0.12 -12.53
CA ARG A 66 -20.88 0.63 -11.28
C ARG A 66 -20.01 -0.17 -10.36
N GLU A 67 -18.91 0.43 -9.96
CA GLU A 67 -18.03 -0.12 -8.94
C GLU A 67 -17.83 0.92 -7.83
N PHE A 68 -17.74 0.43 -6.61
CA PHE A 68 -17.47 1.22 -5.43
C PHE A 68 -16.76 0.34 -4.41
N TRP A 69 -15.93 0.95 -3.58
CA TRP A 69 -15.10 0.26 -2.61
C TRP A 69 -15.15 0.97 -1.26
N SER A 70 -14.84 0.23 -0.21
CA SER A 70 -14.56 0.80 1.10
C SER A 70 -13.48 -0.04 1.77
N GLY A 71 -12.55 0.60 2.46
CA GLY A 71 -11.60 -0.10 3.30
C GLY A 71 -12.28 -0.91 4.40
N ARG A 72 -11.53 -1.87 4.96
CA ARG A 72 -12.00 -2.72 6.08
C ARG A 72 -11.78 -2.09 7.45
N THR A 73 -11.01 -1.00 7.53
CA THR A 73 -10.72 -0.33 8.80
C THR A 73 -11.94 0.46 9.32
N PRO A 74 -12.13 0.55 10.65
CA PRO A 74 -13.16 1.40 11.23
C PRO A 74 -13.05 2.84 10.71
N GLY A 75 -14.17 3.40 10.26
CA GLY A 75 -14.21 4.76 9.69
C GLY A 75 -13.89 4.87 8.20
N SER A 76 -13.50 3.78 7.53
CA SER A 76 -13.39 3.76 6.06
C SER A 76 -14.72 4.16 5.42
N LYS A 77 -14.71 5.00 4.39
CA LYS A 77 -15.94 5.44 3.70
C LYS A 77 -16.12 4.70 2.38
N TRP A 78 -17.35 4.65 1.86
CA TRP A 78 -17.62 4.19 0.50
C TRP A 78 -17.17 5.24 -0.51
N GLU A 79 -16.48 4.80 -1.55
CA GLU A 79 -16.00 5.60 -2.67
C GLU A 79 -16.36 4.95 -4.00
N TRP A 80 -16.57 5.75 -5.05
CA TRP A 80 -17.01 5.29 -6.37
C TRP A 80 -15.85 5.25 -7.35
N ILE A 81 -15.86 4.24 -8.20
CA ILE A 81 -14.86 4.02 -9.26
C ILE A 81 -15.55 4.21 -10.61
N ILE A 82 -14.83 4.82 -11.54
CA ILE A 82 -15.23 4.85 -12.94
C ILE A 82 -14.74 3.55 -13.60
N ASN A 83 -15.67 2.73 -14.07
CA ASN A 83 -15.40 1.50 -14.81
C ASN A 83 -16.12 1.52 -16.17
N ASP A 84 -15.53 0.80 -17.14
CA ASP A 84 -16.07 0.55 -18.48
C ASP A 84 -16.77 1.78 -19.11
N PHE A 85 -15.91 2.74 -19.47
CA PHE A 85 -16.26 4.12 -19.85
C PHE A 85 -16.11 4.38 -21.36
N ASP A 86 -16.08 3.31 -22.16
CA ASP A 86 -15.92 3.33 -23.62
C ASP A 86 -17.15 3.92 -24.35
N ARG A 87 -18.33 3.88 -23.73
CA ARG A 87 -19.59 4.43 -24.29
C ARG A 87 -19.90 5.87 -23.88
N GLY A 88 -18.88 6.72 -23.92
CA GLY A 88 -19.01 8.17 -23.71
C GLY A 88 -18.49 8.99 -24.89
N PHE A 89 -18.64 10.32 -24.79
CA PHE A 89 -18.13 11.31 -25.75
C PHE A 89 -18.68 11.23 -27.17
N ASP A 90 -19.85 10.59 -27.35
CA ASP A 90 -20.59 10.55 -28.61
C ASP A 90 -21.36 11.87 -28.84
N ILE A 91 -21.10 12.54 -29.97
CA ILE A 91 -21.70 13.85 -30.26
C ILE A 91 -23.18 13.74 -30.65
N ASP A 92 -23.60 12.65 -31.26
CA ASP A 92 -25.00 12.44 -31.64
C ASP A 92 -25.87 12.22 -30.41
N SER A 93 -25.29 11.58 -29.40
CA SER A 93 -25.90 11.39 -28.08
C SER A 93 -26.20 12.71 -27.36
N ILE A 94 -25.49 13.82 -27.63
CA ILE A 94 -25.82 15.14 -27.04
C ILE A 94 -26.70 16.03 -27.93
N ASN A 95 -26.66 15.82 -29.25
CA ASN A 95 -27.38 16.61 -30.24
C ASN A 95 -28.80 16.11 -30.53
N SER A 96 -29.15 14.89 -30.14
CA SER A 96 -30.52 14.38 -30.34
C SER A 96 -31.53 15.17 -29.49
N SER A 97 -32.68 15.50 -30.07
CA SER A 97 -33.80 16.18 -29.37
C SER A 97 -34.42 15.36 -28.24
N SER A 98 -34.03 14.09 -28.12
CA SER A 98 -34.38 13.14 -27.06
C SER A 98 -33.27 12.93 -26.04
N SER A 99 -32.11 13.58 -26.17
CA SER A 99 -30.97 13.41 -25.26
C SER A 99 -31.27 14.05 -23.90
N LYS A 100 -31.85 13.25 -23.02
CA LYS A 100 -31.90 13.55 -21.60
C LYS A 100 -30.47 13.64 -21.05
N SER A 101 -30.25 14.37 -19.97
CA SER A 101 -28.97 14.27 -19.24
C SER A 101 -29.06 13.02 -18.38
N LEU A 102 -27.97 12.27 -18.16
CA LEU A 102 -28.01 11.06 -17.33
C LEU A 102 -28.41 11.35 -15.87
N ILE A 103 -28.50 12.61 -15.47
CA ILE A 103 -29.12 13.03 -14.22
C ILE A 103 -30.57 12.51 -14.11
N ASP A 104 -31.37 12.54 -15.17
CA ASP A 104 -32.74 12.01 -15.09
C ASP A 104 -32.77 10.48 -14.96
N ASP A 105 -31.82 9.80 -15.59
CA ASP A 105 -31.61 8.36 -15.43
C ASP A 105 -31.15 8.01 -14.00
N PHE A 106 -30.27 8.81 -13.39
CA PHE A 106 -29.90 8.66 -11.98
C PHE A 106 -31.09 8.87 -11.04
N VAL A 107 -31.88 9.92 -11.27
CA VAL A 107 -33.14 10.17 -10.55
C VAL A 107 -34.16 9.06 -10.79
N ALA A 108 -34.19 8.41 -11.95
CA ALA A 108 -35.16 7.35 -12.23
C ALA A 108 -34.68 5.96 -11.78
N GLY A 109 -33.38 5.72 -11.74
CA GLY A 109 -32.80 4.38 -11.74
C GLY A 109 -31.71 4.11 -10.72
N TYR A 110 -31.26 5.10 -9.94
CA TYR A 110 -30.27 4.86 -8.87
C TYR A 110 -30.83 5.24 -7.49
N PRO A 111 -31.22 4.25 -6.66
CA PRO A 111 -31.79 4.51 -5.33
C PRO A 111 -30.97 5.44 -4.44
N LEU A 112 -29.64 5.36 -4.49
CA LEU A 112 -28.80 6.30 -3.73
C LEU A 112 -29.02 7.75 -4.18
N PHE A 113 -28.94 8.02 -5.49
CA PHE A 113 -29.15 9.36 -6.02
C PHE A 113 -30.56 9.87 -5.75
N GLN A 114 -31.58 9.02 -5.96
CA GLN A 114 -33.00 9.28 -5.67
C GLN A 114 -33.31 9.72 -4.25
N ARG A 115 -32.46 9.35 -3.30
CA ARG A 115 -32.63 9.75 -1.90
C ARG A 115 -31.85 11.02 -1.63
N MET A 116 -30.62 11.07 -2.11
CA MET A 116 -29.73 12.21 -1.92
C MET A 116 -30.24 13.49 -2.61
N ASP A 117 -30.96 13.38 -3.72
CA ASP A 117 -31.52 14.54 -4.44
C ASP A 117 -32.59 15.31 -3.65
N ASN A 118 -33.18 14.72 -2.60
CA ASN A 118 -34.08 15.39 -1.66
C ASN A 118 -33.33 16.27 -0.65
N SER A 119 -32.00 16.15 -0.54
CA SER A 119 -31.19 16.98 0.34
C SER A 119 -30.75 18.25 -0.34
N GLY A 120 -31.19 19.40 0.18
CA GLY A 120 -30.73 20.71 -0.30
C GLY A 120 -29.21 20.90 -0.14
N VAL A 121 -28.59 20.27 0.87
CA VAL A 121 -27.15 20.29 1.09
C VAL A 121 -26.42 19.53 -0.02
N PHE A 122 -26.87 18.30 -0.32
CA PHE A 122 -26.33 17.51 -1.42
C PHE A 122 -26.48 18.22 -2.77
N ILE A 123 -27.69 18.72 -3.08
CA ILE A 123 -27.94 19.40 -4.36
C ILE A 123 -27.06 20.64 -4.49
N ASN A 124 -26.91 21.45 -3.43
CA ASN A 124 -26.02 22.60 -3.45
C ASN A 124 -24.55 22.19 -3.70
N ARG A 125 -24.08 21.10 -3.07
CA ARG A 125 -22.71 20.59 -3.29
C ARG A 125 -22.55 20.05 -4.71
N LEU A 126 -23.48 19.23 -5.20
CA LEU A 126 -23.49 18.65 -6.54
C LEU A 126 -23.39 19.74 -7.60
N ILE A 127 -24.24 20.77 -7.56
CA ILE A 127 -24.25 21.77 -8.62
C ILE A 127 -23.00 22.66 -8.60
N GLN A 128 -22.49 23.02 -7.41
CA GLN A 128 -21.26 23.82 -7.33
C GLN A 128 -20.03 23.03 -7.75
N ARG A 129 -19.96 21.75 -7.37
CA ARG A 129 -18.86 20.87 -7.74
C ARG A 129 -18.89 20.49 -9.22
N TYR A 130 -20.06 20.22 -9.80
CA TYR A 130 -20.22 20.05 -11.26
C TYR A 130 -19.72 21.30 -11.98
N ALA A 131 -20.19 22.49 -11.58
CA ALA A 131 -19.76 23.75 -12.17
C ALA A 131 -18.23 23.97 -12.05
N ALA A 132 -17.63 23.58 -10.93
CA ALA A 132 -16.18 23.61 -10.73
C ALA A 132 -15.42 22.64 -11.65
N HIS A 133 -15.90 21.41 -11.84
CA HIS A 133 -15.32 20.47 -12.81
C HIS A 133 -15.43 20.97 -14.25
N VAL A 134 -16.58 21.52 -14.65
CA VAL A 134 -16.74 22.13 -15.98
C VAL A 134 -15.79 23.32 -16.17
N GLY A 135 -15.59 24.10 -15.11
CA GLY A 135 -14.68 25.23 -15.11
C GLY A 135 -13.20 24.88 -15.06
N SER A 136 -12.81 23.66 -14.61
CA SER A 136 -11.43 23.26 -14.41
C SER A 136 -11.07 21.92 -15.09
N THR A 137 -11.61 20.80 -14.59
CA THR A 137 -11.29 19.44 -15.08
C THR A 137 -11.64 19.24 -16.56
N PHE A 138 -12.83 19.68 -16.98
CA PHE A 138 -13.38 19.50 -18.33
C PHE A 138 -13.26 20.74 -19.22
N VAL A 139 -12.33 21.64 -18.91
CA VAL A 139 -12.00 22.74 -19.81
C VAL A 139 -11.56 22.15 -21.15
N PRO A 140 -12.15 22.55 -22.30
CA PRO A 140 -11.89 21.90 -23.59
C PRO A 140 -10.41 21.85 -23.95
N GLN A 141 -9.65 22.91 -23.66
CA GLN A 141 -8.21 22.94 -23.92
C GLN A 141 -7.45 21.91 -23.07
N ARG A 142 -7.73 21.82 -21.77
CA ARG A 142 -7.11 20.83 -20.87
C ARG A 142 -7.40 19.41 -21.34
N PHE A 143 -8.66 19.13 -21.69
CA PHE A 143 -9.05 17.83 -22.21
C PHE A 143 -8.27 17.49 -23.49
N ASN A 144 -8.21 18.44 -24.43
CA ASN A 144 -7.52 18.23 -25.70
C ASN A 144 -6.01 18.00 -25.51
N ASP A 145 -5.36 18.74 -24.61
CA ASP A 145 -3.93 18.56 -24.32
C ASP A 145 -3.64 17.13 -23.80
N LEU A 146 -4.45 16.64 -22.85
CA LEU A 146 -4.32 15.29 -22.33
C LEU A 146 -4.66 14.23 -23.40
N PHE A 147 -5.70 14.47 -24.18
CA PHE A 147 -6.11 13.55 -25.24
C PHE A 147 -5.05 13.45 -26.34
N ASP A 148 -4.38 14.55 -26.68
CA ASP A 148 -3.30 14.57 -27.66
C ASP A 148 -2.05 13.80 -27.19
N VAL A 149 -1.74 13.80 -25.89
CA VAL A 149 -0.70 12.93 -25.31
C VAL A 149 -1.05 11.46 -25.50
N LEU A 150 -2.27 11.07 -25.13
CA LEU A 150 -2.74 9.67 -25.27
C LEU A 150 -2.80 9.22 -26.74
N ILE A 151 -3.18 10.10 -27.65
CA ILE A 151 -3.14 9.85 -29.10
C ILE A 151 -1.71 9.58 -29.54
N ALA A 152 -0.77 10.44 -29.14
CA ALA A 152 0.64 10.34 -29.50
C ALA A 152 1.30 9.05 -29.01
N GLU A 153 0.99 8.59 -27.80
CA GLU A 153 1.47 7.32 -27.25
C GLU A 153 1.09 6.12 -28.12
N GLN A 154 -0.08 6.16 -28.75
CA GLN A 154 -0.59 5.07 -29.57
C GLN A 154 -0.07 5.10 -31.02
N GLU A 155 0.37 6.25 -31.53
CA GLU A 155 0.73 6.44 -32.94
C GLU A 155 1.67 5.37 -33.53
N PRO A 156 2.72 4.91 -32.83
CA PRO A 156 3.62 3.88 -33.36
C PRO A 156 2.93 2.54 -33.70
N GLU A 157 1.79 2.25 -33.07
CA GLU A 157 1.06 0.98 -33.25
C GLU A 157 -0.12 1.06 -34.24
N ILE A 158 -0.57 2.28 -34.58
CA ILE A 158 -1.77 2.48 -35.41
C ILE A 158 -1.64 1.82 -36.79
N ALA A 159 -0.49 1.96 -37.45
CA ALA A 159 -0.26 1.37 -38.77
C ALA A 159 -0.35 -0.18 -38.72
N ARG A 160 0.18 -0.79 -37.65
CA ARG A 160 0.12 -2.25 -37.46
C ARG A 160 -1.30 -2.71 -37.15
N HIS A 161 -2.03 -1.97 -36.31
CA HIS A 161 -3.43 -2.25 -36.02
C HIS A 161 -4.27 -2.26 -37.32
N VAL A 162 -4.17 -1.19 -38.12
CA VAL A 162 -4.93 -1.06 -39.38
C VAL A 162 -4.57 -2.19 -40.34
N ALA A 163 -3.29 -2.51 -40.51
CA ALA A 163 -2.86 -3.59 -41.40
C ALA A 163 -3.41 -4.97 -40.98
N ARG A 164 -3.52 -5.22 -39.67
CA ARG A 164 -3.95 -6.51 -39.13
C ARG A 164 -5.47 -6.64 -39.01
N TRP A 165 -6.15 -5.59 -38.54
CA TRP A 165 -7.51 -5.71 -38.02
C TRP A 165 -8.58 -4.98 -38.85
N ASN A 166 -8.23 -4.07 -39.76
CA ASN A 166 -9.21 -3.29 -40.53
C ASN A 166 -10.19 -4.18 -41.32
N ALA A 167 -9.72 -5.32 -41.86
CA ALA A 167 -10.57 -6.28 -42.56
C ALA A 167 -11.38 -7.21 -41.62
N SER A 168 -11.19 -7.11 -40.31
CA SER A 168 -11.75 -8.00 -39.28
C SER A 168 -12.42 -7.24 -38.13
N GLY A 169 -12.91 -6.03 -38.38
CA GLY A 169 -13.68 -5.24 -37.42
C GLY A 169 -12.87 -4.21 -36.63
N GLY A 170 -11.56 -4.11 -36.84
CA GLY A 170 -10.75 -3.00 -36.34
C GLY A 170 -11.02 -1.70 -37.10
N PHE A 171 -10.58 -0.56 -36.55
CA PHE A 171 -10.82 0.74 -37.17
C PHE A 171 -9.91 0.99 -38.39
N SER A 172 -10.34 1.91 -39.27
CA SER A 172 -9.51 2.48 -40.32
C SER A 172 -8.85 3.79 -39.86
N ALA A 173 -7.69 4.16 -40.43
CA ALA A 173 -7.03 5.43 -40.07
C ALA A 173 -7.94 6.67 -40.29
N PRO A 174 -8.69 6.80 -41.40
CA PRO A 174 -9.66 7.89 -41.56
C PRO A 174 -10.77 7.88 -40.50
N THR A 175 -11.29 6.70 -40.14
CA THR A 175 -12.33 6.57 -39.10
C THR A 175 -11.81 7.04 -37.75
N ARG A 176 -10.59 6.62 -37.36
CA ARG A 176 -9.96 7.07 -36.12
C ARG A 176 -9.80 8.60 -36.08
N LEU A 177 -9.30 9.20 -37.16
CA LEU A 177 -9.14 10.66 -37.22
C LEU A 177 -10.48 11.40 -37.12
N ALA A 178 -11.53 10.87 -37.74
CA ALA A 178 -12.87 11.43 -37.62
C ALA A 178 -13.40 11.35 -36.18
N GLN A 179 -13.23 10.20 -35.50
CA GLN A 179 -13.65 10.00 -34.12
C GLN A 179 -12.86 10.87 -33.14
N ILE A 180 -11.56 11.06 -33.36
CA ILE A 180 -10.75 12.02 -32.58
C ILE A 180 -11.33 13.43 -32.71
N ALA A 181 -11.61 13.88 -33.94
CA ALA A 181 -12.18 15.20 -34.18
C ALA A 181 -13.58 15.35 -33.54
N GLU A 182 -14.38 14.29 -33.57
CA GLU A 182 -15.70 14.24 -32.93
C GLU A 182 -15.60 14.41 -31.41
N ILE A 183 -14.73 13.65 -30.73
CA ILE A 183 -14.51 13.75 -29.28
C ILE A 183 -14.03 15.16 -28.90
N LYS A 184 -13.11 15.74 -29.68
CA LYS A 184 -12.67 17.13 -29.47
C LYS A 184 -13.82 18.14 -29.61
N GLN A 185 -14.72 17.92 -30.57
CA GLN A 185 -15.89 18.78 -30.75
C GLN A 185 -16.93 18.58 -29.65
N TYR A 186 -17.11 17.34 -29.17
CA TYR A 186 -17.97 17.00 -28.05
C TYR A 186 -17.62 17.84 -26.82
N VAL A 187 -16.34 17.88 -26.43
CA VAL A 187 -15.91 18.58 -25.21
C VAL A 187 -16.03 20.11 -25.33
N VAL A 188 -16.02 20.66 -26.55
CA VAL A 188 -16.33 22.07 -26.79
C VAL A 188 -17.82 22.37 -26.56
N ASN A 189 -18.70 21.46 -26.98
CA ASN A 189 -20.16 21.67 -26.94
C ASN A 189 -20.78 21.30 -25.57
N ARG A 190 -20.21 20.32 -24.88
CA ARG A 190 -20.77 19.71 -23.66
C ARG A 190 -20.93 20.66 -22.46
N PRO A 191 -19.96 21.54 -22.12
CA PRO A 191 -20.01 22.38 -20.92
C PRO A 191 -21.33 23.13 -20.70
N SER A 192 -21.78 23.88 -21.71
CA SER A 192 -22.98 24.71 -21.61
C SER A 192 -24.27 23.89 -21.52
N THR A 193 -24.34 22.77 -22.24
CA THR A 193 -25.53 21.91 -22.29
C THR A 193 -25.66 21.05 -21.04
N ALA A 194 -24.54 20.55 -20.50
CA ALA A 194 -24.49 19.78 -19.25
C ALA A 194 -25.08 20.57 -18.07
N LEU A 195 -24.59 21.78 -17.81
CA LEU A 195 -25.05 22.60 -16.69
C LEU A 195 -26.51 23.07 -16.84
N ALA A 196 -26.94 23.37 -18.07
CA ALA A 196 -28.34 23.73 -18.34
C ALA A 196 -29.30 22.56 -18.10
N ARG A 197 -28.92 21.35 -18.53
CA ARG A 197 -29.71 20.13 -18.31
C ARG A 197 -29.72 19.72 -16.84
N LEU A 198 -28.60 19.80 -16.13
CA LEU A 198 -28.53 19.56 -14.68
C LEU A 198 -29.60 20.37 -13.94
N GLN A 199 -29.71 21.67 -14.23
CA GLN A 199 -30.75 22.51 -13.62
C GLN A 199 -32.17 22.05 -13.96
N THR A 200 -32.38 21.69 -15.23
CA THR A 200 -33.69 21.26 -15.73
C THR A 200 -34.17 19.99 -15.03
N TYR A 201 -33.31 18.98 -14.91
CA TYR A 201 -33.67 17.67 -14.34
C TYR A 201 -33.69 17.65 -12.82
N LEU A 202 -32.94 18.52 -12.16
CA LEU A 202 -33.07 18.76 -10.71
C LEU A 202 -34.23 19.70 -10.35
N GLY A 203 -34.93 20.27 -11.33
CA GLY A 203 -36.03 21.20 -11.08
C GLY A 203 -35.60 22.52 -10.43
N ILE A 204 -34.35 22.93 -10.63
CA ILE A 204 -33.78 24.16 -10.05
C ILE A 204 -33.62 25.25 -11.12
N SER A 205 -33.73 26.51 -10.71
CA SER A 205 -33.48 27.65 -11.58
C SER A 205 -32.64 28.68 -10.83
N ARG A 206 -31.34 28.68 -11.10
CA ARG A 206 -30.36 29.59 -10.49
C ARG A 206 -29.50 30.23 -11.59
N PRO A 207 -29.41 31.57 -11.63
CA PRO A 207 -28.45 32.22 -12.52
C PRO A 207 -27.02 31.83 -12.12
N MET A 208 -26.07 31.96 -13.04
CA MET A 208 -24.65 31.71 -12.78
C MET A 208 -23.87 33.03 -12.71
N ALA A 209 -22.78 33.05 -11.97
CA ALA A 209 -21.83 34.17 -11.90
C ALA A 209 -20.39 33.67 -11.93
N ALA A 210 -19.51 34.47 -12.52
CA ALA A 210 -18.09 34.18 -12.56
C ALA A 210 -17.43 34.43 -11.19
N LEU A 211 -16.72 33.43 -10.68
CA LEU A 211 -15.70 33.59 -9.65
C LEU A 211 -14.34 33.61 -10.34
N SER A 212 -13.70 34.77 -10.41
CA SER A 212 -12.30 34.88 -10.80
C SER A 212 -11.40 34.61 -9.59
N PHE A 213 -10.30 33.89 -9.80
CA PHE A 213 -9.40 33.50 -8.72
C PHE A 213 -7.93 33.67 -9.12
N ALA A 214 -7.07 33.94 -8.14
CA ALA A 214 -5.62 34.03 -8.35
C ALA A 214 -4.85 33.68 -7.06
N ALA A 215 -3.65 33.12 -7.20
CA ALA A 215 -2.67 33.00 -6.13
C ALA A 215 -1.65 34.16 -6.21
N SER A 216 -1.24 34.68 -5.05
CA SER A 216 -0.25 35.77 -4.96
C SER A 216 0.80 35.46 -3.89
N PRO A 217 2.08 35.19 -4.27
CA PRO A 217 2.55 35.02 -5.64
C PRO A 217 1.90 33.80 -6.31
N ALA A 218 1.94 33.75 -7.65
CA ALA A 218 1.34 32.65 -8.41
C ALA A 218 1.94 31.27 -8.05
N ALA A 219 3.22 31.23 -7.69
CA ALA A 219 3.91 30.03 -7.21
C ALA A 219 3.58 29.66 -5.75
N GLY A 220 2.80 30.50 -5.04
CA GLY A 220 2.56 30.35 -3.62
C GLY A 220 1.62 29.21 -3.24
N GLY A 221 0.79 28.74 -4.17
CA GLY A 221 -0.17 27.68 -3.91
C GLY A 221 -1.27 27.56 -4.96
N THR A 222 -2.16 26.61 -4.72
CA THR A 222 -3.33 26.32 -5.56
C THR A 222 -4.62 26.74 -4.84
N ILE A 223 -5.72 26.78 -5.58
CA ILE A 223 -7.05 27.08 -5.06
C ILE A 223 -7.98 25.94 -5.47
N ARG A 224 -8.75 25.41 -4.51
CA ARG A 224 -9.86 24.50 -4.78
C ARG A 224 -11.19 25.23 -4.67
N VAL A 225 -12.10 24.93 -5.59
CA VAL A 225 -13.49 25.43 -5.60
C VAL A 225 -14.40 24.22 -5.52
N ALA A 226 -15.25 24.14 -4.50
CA ALA A 226 -16.08 22.97 -4.20
C ALA A 226 -15.26 21.66 -4.12
N GLY A 227 -14.02 21.75 -3.63
CA GLY A 227 -13.05 20.65 -3.54
C GLY A 227 -12.32 20.29 -4.85
N VAL A 228 -12.71 20.89 -5.99
CA VAL A 228 -12.04 20.71 -7.29
C VAL A 228 -10.87 21.66 -7.40
N GLU A 229 -9.68 21.16 -7.73
CA GLU A 229 -8.50 21.99 -7.97
C GLU A 229 -8.68 22.86 -9.22
N MET A 230 -8.42 24.15 -9.09
CA MET A 230 -8.41 25.10 -10.20
C MET A 230 -7.03 25.13 -10.85
N LEU A 231 -6.99 25.22 -12.17
CA LEU A 231 -5.76 25.09 -12.94
C LEU A 231 -5.48 26.39 -13.73
N PRO A 232 -4.71 27.35 -13.16
CA PRO A 232 -4.45 28.66 -13.76
C PRO A 232 -3.91 28.64 -15.20
N ALA A 233 -3.28 27.54 -15.63
CA ALA A 233 -2.84 27.33 -17.00
C ALA A 233 -4.01 27.25 -18.01
N TYR A 234 -5.20 26.83 -17.55
CA TYR A 234 -6.39 26.60 -18.36
C TYR A 234 -7.52 27.58 -18.05
N ASN A 235 -7.63 28.04 -16.81
CA ASN A 235 -8.70 28.92 -16.36
C ASN A 235 -8.25 29.85 -15.23
N SER A 236 -8.70 31.10 -15.27
CA SER A 236 -8.57 32.07 -14.15
C SER A 236 -9.93 32.43 -13.53
N SER A 237 -11.00 31.78 -14.02
CA SER A 237 -12.36 32.00 -13.58
C SER A 237 -13.22 30.76 -13.80
N VAL A 238 -14.18 30.55 -12.91
CA VAL A 238 -15.20 29.50 -12.98
C VAL A 238 -16.59 30.12 -12.83
N SER A 239 -17.55 29.71 -13.66
CA SER A 239 -18.94 30.11 -13.51
C SER A 239 -19.63 29.20 -12.50
N LEU A 240 -20.20 29.76 -11.43
CA LEU A 240 -20.85 29.04 -10.34
C LEU A 240 -22.31 29.44 -10.20
N PHE A 241 -23.13 28.58 -9.59
CA PHE A 241 -24.54 28.88 -9.35
C PHE A 241 -24.68 29.94 -8.24
N GLN A 242 -25.42 31.01 -8.54
CA GLN A 242 -25.67 32.09 -7.60
C GLN A 242 -26.57 31.64 -6.44
N ASN A 243 -26.59 32.41 -5.36
CA ASN A 243 -27.41 32.16 -4.16
C ASN A 243 -27.17 30.75 -3.55
N THR A 244 -25.99 30.18 -3.82
CA THR A 244 -25.60 28.84 -3.39
C THR A 244 -24.24 28.94 -2.68
N PRO A 245 -24.13 28.51 -1.42
CA PRO A 245 -22.84 28.45 -0.74
C PRO A 245 -21.86 27.53 -1.46
N VAL A 246 -20.59 27.93 -1.53
CA VAL A 246 -19.50 27.13 -2.08
C VAL A 246 -18.25 27.28 -1.22
N GLU A 247 -17.63 26.16 -0.88
CA GLU A 247 -16.32 26.14 -0.22
C GLU A 247 -15.22 26.51 -1.22
N ILE A 248 -14.35 27.42 -0.81
CA ILE A 248 -13.11 27.78 -1.50
C ILE A 248 -11.96 27.52 -0.53
N ARG A 249 -10.93 26.81 -0.99
CA ARG A 249 -9.76 26.45 -0.18
C ARG A 249 -8.48 26.91 -0.87
N ALA A 250 -7.57 27.50 -0.11
CA ALA A 250 -6.22 27.80 -0.56
C ALA A 250 -5.27 26.72 -0.01
N GLU A 251 -4.44 26.14 -0.88
CA GLU A 251 -3.46 25.11 -0.53
C GLU A 251 -2.07 25.65 -0.85
N ALA A 252 -1.24 25.82 0.18
CA ALA A 252 0.10 26.39 0.00
C ALA A 252 1.03 25.38 -0.69
N ALA A 253 1.72 25.85 -1.73
CA ALA A 253 2.78 25.10 -2.38
C ALA A 253 3.94 24.86 -1.39
N PRO A 254 4.80 23.85 -1.63
CA PRO A 254 6.04 23.69 -0.87
C PRO A 254 6.86 24.96 -0.75
N GLY A 255 7.35 25.24 0.46
CA GLY A 255 8.10 26.47 0.73
C GLY A 255 7.23 27.73 0.85
N TYR A 256 5.90 27.60 0.92
CA TYR A 256 4.98 28.70 1.16
C TYR A 256 3.99 28.40 2.29
N SER A 257 3.37 29.46 2.81
CA SER A 257 2.30 29.43 3.79
C SER A 257 1.16 30.35 3.34
N PHE A 258 -0.08 29.94 3.57
CA PHE A 258 -1.25 30.78 3.32
C PHE A 258 -1.30 31.92 4.35
N VAL A 259 -1.58 33.14 3.88
CA VAL A 259 -1.63 34.35 4.71
C VAL A 259 -3.07 34.83 4.86
N SER A 260 -3.76 35.09 3.74
CA SER A 260 -5.13 35.60 3.75
C SER A 260 -5.75 35.55 2.36
N TRP A 261 -7.08 35.59 2.32
CA TRP A 261 -7.85 35.90 1.14
C TRP A 261 -7.94 37.42 0.93
N SER A 262 -8.14 37.87 -0.31
CA SER A 262 -8.34 39.30 -0.65
C SER A 262 -9.55 39.94 0.04
N ASN A 263 -10.47 39.16 0.60
CA ASN A 263 -11.59 39.64 1.41
C ASN A 263 -11.23 39.86 2.89
N GLY A 264 -9.98 39.61 3.29
CA GLY A 264 -9.47 39.77 4.65
C GLY A 264 -9.54 38.51 5.53
N SER A 265 -10.15 37.41 5.07
CA SER A 265 -10.16 36.16 5.84
C SER A 265 -8.76 35.56 5.95
N THR A 266 -8.35 35.17 7.15
CA THR A 266 -7.11 34.41 7.41
C THR A 266 -7.34 32.91 7.49
N ASP A 267 -8.59 32.45 7.38
CA ASP A 267 -8.91 31.03 7.24
C ASP A 267 -8.62 30.57 5.80
N PRO A 268 -7.75 29.56 5.57
CA PRO A 268 -7.51 29.01 4.24
C PRO A 268 -8.75 28.40 3.61
N VAL A 269 -9.77 28.05 4.41
CA VAL A 269 -11.06 27.54 3.94
C VAL A 269 -12.14 28.59 4.20
N ILE A 270 -12.77 29.07 3.14
CA ILE A 270 -13.89 30.01 3.25
C ILE A 270 -15.11 29.47 2.52
N THR A 271 -16.29 29.87 2.99
CA THR A 271 -17.53 29.67 2.25
C THR A 271 -17.97 31.01 1.67
N VAL A 272 -18.23 31.05 0.36
CA VAL A 272 -18.76 32.24 -0.31
C VAL A 272 -20.10 31.96 -0.97
N THR A 273 -20.90 33.01 -1.17
CA THR A 273 -22.14 32.93 -1.95
C THR A 273 -22.12 34.05 -2.98
N LEU A 274 -22.16 33.68 -4.26
CA LEU A 274 -22.13 34.65 -5.36
C LEU A 274 -23.55 35.16 -5.62
N ASN A 275 -23.72 36.48 -5.62
CA ASN A 275 -24.93 37.17 -6.11
C ASN A 275 -24.67 37.96 -7.40
N ALA A 276 -23.39 38.09 -7.77
CA ALA A 276 -22.85 38.70 -8.97
C ALA A 276 -21.43 38.15 -9.17
N ALA A 277 -20.74 38.58 -10.23
CA ALA A 277 -19.34 38.22 -10.42
C ALA A 277 -18.48 38.65 -9.22
N MET A 278 -17.54 37.79 -8.82
CA MET A 278 -16.67 37.98 -7.66
C MET A 278 -15.22 37.67 -8.05
N SER A 279 -14.26 38.33 -7.39
CA SER A 279 -12.84 38.00 -7.53
C SER A 279 -12.22 37.73 -6.16
N LEU A 280 -11.47 36.63 -6.05
CA LEU A 280 -10.73 36.24 -4.84
C LEU A 280 -9.26 36.04 -5.15
N THR A 281 -8.38 36.49 -4.27
CA THR A 281 -6.95 36.20 -4.34
C THR A 281 -6.51 35.51 -3.07
N ALA A 282 -5.89 34.34 -3.18
CA ALA A 282 -5.20 33.68 -2.08
C ALA A 282 -3.79 34.27 -1.97
N ASN A 283 -3.48 34.92 -0.86
CA ASN A 283 -2.17 35.50 -0.60
C ASN A 283 -1.32 34.50 0.20
N PHE A 284 -0.10 34.27 -0.27
CA PHE A 284 0.88 33.38 0.31
C PHE A 284 2.18 34.12 0.62
N ALA A 285 2.94 33.61 1.59
CA ALA A 285 4.28 34.09 1.92
C ALA A 285 5.24 32.90 1.96
N SER A 286 6.53 33.15 1.71
CA SER A 286 7.56 32.11 1.86
C SER A 286 7.49 31.49 3.26
N GLY A 287 7.42 30.17 3.28
CA GLY A 287 7.39 29.35 4.48
C GLY A 287 8.79 29.00 4.99
N ALA A 288 8.83 28.20 6.06
CA ALA A 288 10.07 27.72 6.67
C ALA A 288 10.64 26.46 6.01
N GLU A 289 9.94 25.89 5.03
CA GLU A 289 10.34 24.65 4.36
C GLU A 289 11.41 24.92 3.28
N THR A 290 12.41 24.04 3.20
CA THR A 290 13.42 24.08 2.13
C THR A 290 13.06 23.08 1.03
N VAL A 291 12.63 23.56 -0.14
CA VAL A 291 12.28 22.71 -1.28
C VAL A 291 13.55 22.23 -1.97
N LEU A 292 13.68 20.91 -2.15
CA LEU A 292 14.80 20.31 -2.86
C LEU A 292 14.60 20.39 -4.39
N PRO A 293 15.69 20.51 -5.17
CA PRO A 293 15.60 20.39 -6.62
C PRO A 293 15.14 18.97 -7.02
N SER A 294 14.65 18.78 -8.24
CA SER A 294 14.30 17.43 -8.73
C SER A 294 15.51 16.51 -8.95
N THR A 295 16.73 17.05 -8.94
CA THR A 295 17.94 16.28 -9.25
C THR A 295 19.13 16.75 -8.42
N ILE A 296 19.90 15.79 -7.90
CA ILE A 296 21.19 15.98 -7.24
C ILE A 296 22.28 15.42 -8.15
N THR A 297 23.12 16.31 -8.69
CA THR A 297 24.18 15.97 -9.68
C THR A 297 25.59 16.00 -9.08
N ALA A 298 25.73 16.44 -7.83
CA ALA A 298 26.99 16.56 -7.12
C ALA A 298 26.78 16.30 -5.61
N PRO A 299 27.84 16.03 -4.84
CA PRO A 299 27.73 15.85 -3.39
C PRO A 299 26.94 16.97 -2.73
N THR A 300 25.85 16.61 -2.05
CA THR A 300 24.91 17.54 -1.42
C THR A 300 24.60 17.06 -0.01
N THR A 301 24.64 17.97 0.96
CA THR A 301 24.34 17.67 2.37
C THR A 301 23.10 18.43 2.82
N LEU A 302 22.15 17.71 3.42
CA LEU A 302 20.97 18.26 4.08
C LEU A 302 21.26 18.35 5.59
N GLY A 303 21.31 19.56 6.11
CA GLY A 303 21.62 19.85 7.51
C GLY A 303 20.41 20.37 8.29
N ALA A 304 20.42 20.26 9.61
CA ALA A 304 19.31 20.66 10.48
C ALA A 304 18.84 22.12 10.27
N ALA A 305 19.72 23.03 9.86
CA ALA A 305 19.39 24.43 9.61
C ALA A 305 18.42 24.65 8.42
N GLY A 306 18.36 23.71 7.47
CA GLY A 306 17.41 23.75 6.35
C GLY A 306 16.15 22.90 6.57
N SER A 307 16.06 22.19 7.69
CA SER A 307 14.92 21.33 7.99
C SER A 307 13.68 22.15 8.41
N PRO A 308 12.46 21.75 8.01
CA PRO A 308 12.15 20.58 7.17
C PRO A 308 12.45 20.80 5.69
N TYR A 309 12.99 19.76 5.05
CA TYR A 309 13.14 19.71 3.59
C TYR A 309 11.87 19.17 2.94
N VAL A 310 11.56 19.60 1.72
CA VAL A 310 10.40 19.09 0.97
C VAL A 310 10.83 18.53 -0.37
N ILE A 311 10.28 17.37 -0.71
CA ILE A 311 10.37 16.75 -2.04
C ILE A 311 8.96 16.77 -2.64
N ASP A 312 8.79 17.53 -3.73
CA ASP A 312 7.49 17.81 -4.38
C ASP A 312 7.20 16.93 -5.61
N GLY A 313 7.85 15.78 -5.70
CA GLY A 313 7.81 14.89 -6.86
C GLY A 313 8.88 13.82 -6.78
N GLU A 314 9.49 13.45 -7.90
CA GLU A 314 10.64 12.54 -7.89
C GLU A 314 11.95 13.34 -7.73
N LEU A 315 12.70 13.03 -6.67
CA LEU A 315 14.09 13.47 -6.46
C LEU A 315 15.03 12.41 -7.01
N VAL A 316 15.82 12.74 -8.02
CA VAL A 316 16.84 11.84 -8.57
C VAL A 316 18.22 12.16 -8.02
N VAL A 317 18.87 11.20 -7.36
CA VAL A 317 20.29 11.27 -7.01
C VAL A 317 21.08 10.57 -8.11
N GLU A 318 21.72 11.36 -8.98
CA GLU A 318 22.38 10.87 -10.19
C GLU A 318 23.58 9.95 -9.88
N SER A 319 23.95 9.13 -10.87
CA SER A 319 25.15 8.29 -10.76
C SER A 319 26.40 9.15 -10.50
N GLY A 320 27.22 8.75 -9.52
CA GLY A 320 28.39 9.49 -9.08
C GLY A 320 28.11 10.66 -8.11
N ALA A 321 26.85 11.00 -7.86
CA ALA A 321 26.47 11.96 -6.82
C ALA A 321 26.22 11.26 -5.47
N THR A 322 26.32 12.02 -4.38
CA THR A 322 25.97 11.58 -3.03
C THR A 322 25.02 12.57 -2.40
N LEU A 323 23.90 12.08 -1.88
CA LEU A 323 23.04 12.82 -0.99
C LEU A 323 23.34 12.37 0.45
N THR A 324 23.83 13.31 1.27
CA THR A 324 24.04 13.09 2.71
C THR A 324 22.94 13.79 3.48
N ILE A 325 22.34 13.10 4.45
CA ILE A 325 21.34 13.67 5.35
C ILE A 325 21.88 13.56 6.77
N ASP A 326 22.03 14.72 7.43
CA ASP A 326 22.58 14.83 8.78
C ASP A 326 21.55 14.48 9.86
N PRO A 327 21.99 14.18 11.11
CA PRO A 327 21.09 13.89 12.23
C PRO A 327 20.02 14.97 12.48
N GLY A 328 18.81 14.54 12.85
CA GLY A 328 17.71 15.43 13.22
C GLY A 328 17.00 16.11 12.07
N VAL A 329 17.29 15.73 10.82
CA VAL A 329 16.61 16.27 9.63
C VAL A 329 15.24 15.59 9.44
N THR A 330 14.20 16.40 9.27
CA THR A 330 12.92 15.99 8.69
C THR A 330 12.88 16.27 7.19
N VAL A 331 12.46 15.27 6.41
CA VAL A 331 12.14 15.34 4.99
C VAL A 331 10.65 15.03 4.81
N ARG A 332 9.92 16.00 4.25
CA ARG A 332 8.49 15.92 3.97
C ARG A 332 8.24 15.59 2.52
N MET A 333 7.48 14.53 2.29
CA MET A 333 7.21 13.99 0.97
C MET A 333 5.82 14.44 0.52
N ALA A 334 5.73 15.10 -0.64
CA ALA A 334 4.44 15.36 -1.27
C ALA A 334 3.75 14.03 -1.68
N PRO A 335 2.42 14.03 -1.90
CA PRO A 335 1.72 12.83 -2.34
C PRO A 335 2.35 12.22 -3.60
N GLY A 336 2.64 10.91 -3.57
CA GLY A 336 3.35 10.20 -4.65
C GLY A 336 4.82 10.57 -4.86
N ALA A 337 5.41 11.48 -4.07
CA ALA A 337 6.83 11.85 -4.19
C ALA A 337 7.74 10.66 -3.87
N ALA A 338 8.90 10.61 -4.52
CA ALA A 338 9.86 9.51 -4.35
C ALA A 338 11.30 10.02 -4.39
N ILE A 339 12.22 9.24 -3.83
CA ILE A 339 13.67 9.42 -3.96
C ILE A 339 14.20 8.27 -4.82
N ARG A 340 14.70 8.58 -6.01
CA ARG A 340 15.32 7.63 -6.92
C ARG A 340 16.84 7.79 -6.88
N VAL A 341 17.53 6.78 -6.37
CA VAL A 341 18.98 6.80 -6.16
C VAL A 341 19.67 5.94 -7.22
N HIS A 342 20.42 6.60 -8.09
CA HIS A 342 21.41 5.99 -8.99
C HIS A 342 22.85 6.17 -8.47
N GLY A 343 23.07 7.20 -7.64
CA GLY A 343 24.30 7.45 -6.91
C GLY A 343 24.32 6.80 -5.54
N THR A 344 24.61 7.59 -4.50
CA THR A 344 24.66 7.14 -3.09
C THR A 344 23.73 7.96 -2.21
N LEU A 345 23.01 7.30 -1.30
CA LEU A 345 22.33 7.95 -0.17
C LEU A 345 23.03 7.57 1.14
N ALA A 346 23.38 8.57 1.94
CA ALA A 346 23.92 8.40 3.28
C ALA A 346 23.05 9.19 4.27
N ALA A 347 22.06 8.51 4.86
CA ALA A 347 21.21 9.07 5.90
C ALA A 347 21.77 8.70 7.28
N ASN A 348 22.44 9.65 7.92
CA ASN A 348 23.26 9.44 9.11
C ASN A 348 22.54 9.96 10.36
N GLY A 349 21.39 9.38 10.70
CA GLY A 349 20.68 9.71 11.93
C GLY A 349 21.45 9.24 13.17
N THR A 350 20.94 9.60 14.35
CA THR A 350 21.41 9.04 15.63
C THR A 350 20.20 8.71 16.50
N GLU A 351 20.35 7.86 17.52
CA GLU A 351 19.29 7.57 18.49
C GLU A 351 18.68 8.84 19.11
N ALA A 352 19.52 9.84 19.44
CA ALA A 352 19.07 11.10 20.03
C ALA A 352 18.42 12.05 19.02
N LEU A 353 18.81 11.96 17.75
CA LEU A 353 18.37 12.84 16.66
C LEU A 353 18.13 12.01 15.40
N PRO A 354 17.02 11.24 15.34
CA PRO A 354 16.70 10.43 14.18
C PRO A 354 16.38 11.31 12.97
N ILE A 355 16.56 10.76 11.77
CA ILE A 355 16.06 11.36 10.52
C ILE A 355 14.62 10.91 10.31
N LEU A 356 13.72 11.82 9.91
CA LEU A 356 12.31 11.52 9.68
C LEU A 356 11.94 11.72 8.22
N PHE A 357 11.39 10.69 7.58
CA PHE A 357 10.65 10.78 6.32
C PHE A 357 9.16 10.65 6.61
N GLU A 358 8.39 11.70 6.33
CA GLU A 358 6.94 11.78 6.61
C GLU A 358 6.16 12.37 5.45
N SER A 359 4.85 12.08 5.39
CA SER A 359 3.96 12.75 4.45
C SER A 359 3.84 14.25 4.77
N ARG A 360 3.86 15.10 3.74
CA ARG A 360 3.61 16.55 3.90
C ARG A 360 2.14 16.86 4.21
N SER A 361 1.21 16.04 3.74
CA SER A 361 -0.24 16.32 3.79
C SER A 361 -1.07 15.24 4.47
N GLY A 362 -0.44 14.17 4.97
CA GLY A 362 -1.10 12.97 5.48
C GLY A 362 -1.52 11.97 4.39
N ALA A 363 -1.33 12.30 3.10
CA ALA A 363 -1.52 11.35 2.01
C ALA A 363 -0.24 10.52 1.79
N PRO A 364 -0.33 9.25 1.39
CA PRO A 364 0.85 8.43 1.13
C PRO A 364 1.76 9.02 0.06
N TRP A 365 3.06 8.81 0.24
CA TRP A 365 4.07 9.11 -0.77
C TRP A 365 4.60 7.83 -1.40
N GLY A 366 5.44 7.98 -2.42
CA GLY A 366 6.07 6.88 -3.12
C GLY A 366 7.09 6.18 -2.24
N ASN A 367 8.35 6.15 -2.62
CA ASN A 367 9.36 5.38 -1.89
C ASN A 367 10.76 5.98 -1.93
N ILE A 368 11.68 5.33 -1.23
CA ILE A 368 13.12 5.48 -1.37
C ILE A 368 13.62 4.28 -2.19
N GLY A 369 13.87 4.49 -3.47
CA GLY A 369 14.24 3.44 -4.42
C GLY A 369 15.69 3.58 -4.91
N PHE A 370 16.45 2.50 -4.81
CA PHE A 370 17.83 2.38 -5.28
C PHE A 370 17.84 1.53 -6.55
N ALA A 371 18.41 2.05 -7.64
CA ALA A 371 18.36 1.38 -8.93
C ALA A 371 19.70 1.46 -9.66
N ASN A 372 20.32 0.29 -9.89
CA ASN A 372 21.60 0.14 -10.58
C ASN A 372 22.72 0.98 -9.95
N THR A 373 22.86 0.91 -8.62
CA THR A 373 23.90 1.66 -7.89
C THR A 373 25.23 0.92 -7.97
N SER A 374 26.33 1.67 -7.92
CA SER A 374 27.70 1.13 -7.88
C SER A 374 28.36 1.27 -6.51
N THR A 375 27.63 1.82 -5.55
CA THR A 375 28.07 2.05 -4.18
C THR A 375 26.96 1.62 -3.21
N VAL A 376 27.39 1.26 -2.00
CA VAL A 376 26.48 0.92 -0.91
C VAL A 376 25.84 2.20 -0.37
N SER A 377 24.51 2.20 -0.22
CA SER A 377 23.79 3.25 0.48
C SER A 377 23.42 2.84 1.90
N THR A 378 23.39 3.81 2.82
CA THR A 378 23.21 3.55 4.26
C THR A 378 22.10 4.43 4.83
N LEU A 379 21.20 3.82 5.59
CA LEU A 379 20.18 4.49 6.39
C LEU A 379 20.37 4.05 7.85
N SER A 380 20.83 4.97 8.69
CA SER A 380 21.05 4.73 10.12
C SER A 380 20.14 5.63 10.95
N HIS A 381 19.42 5.06 11.93
CA HIS A 381 18.46 5.78 12.79
C HIS A 381 17.46 6.63 12.00
N VAL A 382 16.73 5.98 11.10
CA VAL A 382 15.76 6.61 10.20
C VAL A 382 14.35 6.12 10.53
N VAL A 383 13.41 7.06 10.66
CA VAL A 383 11.99 6.79 10.82
C VAL A 383 11.29 7.07 9.49
N ILE A 384 10.57 6.08 8.96
CA ILE A 384 9.85 6.17 7.69
C ILE A 384 8.37 5.89 7.94
N ARG A 385 7.50 6.83 7.54
CA ARG A 385 6.05 6.74 7.65
C ARG A 385 5.39 7.09 6.33
N ASP A 386 4.23 6.49 6.04
CA ASP A 386 3.37 6.78 4.88
C ASP A 386 4.00 6.52 3.50
N ALA A 387 5.12 5.80 3.46
CA ALA A 387 5.77 5.37 2.23
C ALA A 387 5.07 4.14 1.64
N THR A 388 5.01 4.06 0.32
CA THR A 388 4.36 2.97 -0.43
C THR A 388 5.24 2.48 -1.58
N VAL A 389 4.79 2.64 -2.81
CA VAL A 389 5.40 2.12 -4.05
C VAL A 389 5.80 3.29 -4.94
N SER A 390 6.88 3.12 -5.70
CA SER A 390 7.24 4.07 -6.76
C SER A 390 6.13 4.16 -7.80
N SER A 391 5.65 5.37 -8.11
CA SER A 391 4.73 5.59 -9.22
C SER A 391 5.40 5.44 -10.60
N SER A 392 6.73 5.66 -10.67
CA SER A 392 7.51 5.63 -11.91
C SER A 392 8.08 4.24 -12.21
N ASP A 393 8.29 3.39 -11.21
CA ASP A 393 8.69 1.99 -11.39
C ASP A 393 8.04 1.05 -10.36
N PRO A 394 6.72 0.85 -10.44
CA PRO A 394 5.98 0.04 -9.47
C PRO A 394 6.30 -1.46 -9.55
N LEU A 395 7.04 -1.91 -10.57
CA LEU A 395 7.40 -3.32 -10.74
C LEU A 395 8.68 -3.69 -9.99
N HIS A 396 9.70 -2.82 -10.05
CA HIS A 396 10.99 -3.07 -9.41
C HIS A 396 11.14 -2.35 -8.08
N LEU A 397 10.44 -1.23 -7.87
CA LEU A 397 10.57 -0.38 -6.69
C LEU A 397 9.24 -0.30 -5.92
N LYS A 398 8.78 -1.46 -5.40
CA LYS A 398 7.43 -1.68 -4.88
C LYS A 398 7.24 -1.57 -3.37
N ALA A 399 8.29 -1.28 -2.62
CA ALA A 399 8.27 -1.11 -1.17
C ALA A 399 8.76 0.27 -0.73
N ALA A 400 8.46 0.64 0.52
CA ALA A 400 8.86 1.90 1.14
C ALA A 400 10.37 2.17 0.99
N VAL A 401 11.18 1.12 1.17
CA VAL A 401 12.58 1.07 0.75
C VAL A 401 12.74 -0.05 -0.27
N SER A 402 13.23 0.29 -1.47
CA SER A 402 13.41 -0.68 -2.55
C SER A 402 14.82 -0.71 -3.12
N GLY A 403 15.40 -1.90 -3.33
CA GLY A 403 16.69 -2.08 -4.03
C GLY A 403 16.55 -2.90 -5.31
N TYR A 404 17.06 -2.40 -6.44
CA TYR A 404 17.12 -3.13 -7.70
C TYR A 404 18.53 -3.01 -8.30
N HIS A 405 19.31 -4.10 -8.32
CA HIS A 405 20.75 -4.05 -8.58
C HIS A 405 21.46 -3.01 -7.71
N ALA A 406 21.24 -3.10 -6.40
CA ALA A 406 21.75 -2.12 -5.43
C ALA A 406 22.07 -2.79 -4.10
N ASP A 407 23.11 -2.29 -3.44
CA ASP A 407 23.52 -2.72 -2.11
C ASP A 407 23.08 -1.70 -1.06
N ILE A 408 22.35 -2.14 -0.04
CA ILE A 408 21.72 -1.28 0.97
C ILE A 408 21.99 -1.82 2.38
N VAL A 409 22.37 -0.92 3.28
CA VAL A 409 22.43 -1.19 4.73
C VAL A 409 21.41 -0.33 5.45
N LEU A 410 20.50 -0.98 6.15
CA LEU A 410 19.47 -0.40 7.00
C LEU A 410 19.80 -0.77 8.45
N ASP A 411 20.05 0.23 9.29
CA ASP A 411 20.51 0.04 10.66
C ASP A 411 19.74 0.95 11.62
N HIS A 412 19.09 0.38 12.63
CA HIS A 412 18.17 1.12 13.52
C HIS A 412 17.08 1.88 12.76
N VAL A 413 16.50 1.29 11.71
CA VAL A 413 15.37 1.89 11.00
C VAL A 413 14.05 1.51 11.67
N ASP A 414 13.09 2.42 11.64
CA ASP A 414 11.71 2.18 12.07
C ASP A 414 10.78 2.50 10.90
N ILE A 415 10.18 1.46 10.32
CA ILE A 415 9.35 1.57 9.11
C ILE A 415 7.93 1.08 9.39
N ASP A 416 6.96 1.96 9.16
CA ASP A 416 5.55 1.60 9.00
C ASP A 416 5.20 1.69 7.50
N GLY A 417 4.75 0.60 6.90
CA GLY A 417 4.28 0.61 5.53
C GLY A 417 3.54 -0.67 5.13
N PRO A 418 2.81 -0.66 4.01
CA PRO A 418 2.16 -1.86 3.49
C PRO A 418 3.21 -2.90 3.07
N GLN A 419 4.27 -2.48 2.38
CA GLN A 419 5.45 -3.31 2.12
C GLN A 419 6.70 -2.51 2.53
N PRO A 420 7.34 -2.80 3.67
CA PRO A 420 8.43 -1.99 4.19
C PRO A 420 9.73 -2.08 3.37
N VAL A 421 10.22 -3.29 3.06
CA VAL A 421 11.48 -3.48 2.35
C VAL A 421 11.34 -4.50 1.22
N PHE A 422 11.82 -4.14 0.03
CA PHE A 422 11.93 -5.05 -1.11
C PHE A 422 13.30 -4.90 -1.77
N ALA A 423 13.96 -6.00 -2.09
CA ALA A 423 15.22 -5.95 -2.82
C ALA A 423 15.35 -7.05 -3.86
N ARG A 424 16.06 -6.77 -4.95
CA ARG A 424 16.34 -7.74 -6.01
C ARG A 424 17.72 -7.53 -6.64
N PHE A 425 18.46 -8.62 -6.85
CA PHE A 425 19.75 -8.62 -7.55
C PHE A 425 20.87 -7.79 -6.91
N GLY A 426 20.85 -7.61 -5.60
CA GLY A 426 21.89 -6.94 -4.82
C GLY A 426 21.94 -7.44 -3.37
N SER A 427 22.78 -6.81 -2.55
CA SER A 427 22.93 -7.11 -1.13
C SER A 427 21.99 -6.27 -0.27
N THR A 428 21.31 -6.87 0.72
CA THR A 428 20.49 -6.12 1.68
C THR A 428 20.79 -6.54 3.11
N THR A 429 21.30 -5.61 3.91
CA THR A 429 21.53 -5.79 5.34
C THR A 429 20.54 -4.97 6.14
N LEU A 430 19.82 -5.61 7.07
CA LEU A 430 18.84 -4.99 7.97
C LEU A 430 19.19 -5.37 9.41
N LEU A 431 19.53 -4.38 10.22
CA LEU A 431 20.06 -4.56 11.57
C LEU A 431 19.30 -3.72 12.58
N ASP A 432 19.07 -4.28 13.77
CA ASP A 432 18.65 -3.53 14.96
C ASP A 432 17.39 -2.66 14.75
N SER A 433 16.49 -3.15 13.88
CA SER A 433 15.41 -2.34 13.30
C SER A 433 14.02 -2.82 13.73
N ARG A 434 13.04 -1.93 13.61
CA ARG A 434 11.63 -2.25 13.82
C ARG A 434 10.87 -2.12 12.50
N ILE A 435 10.25 -3.21 12.08
CA ILE A 435 9.50 -3.31 10.83
C ILE A 435 8.05 -3.68 11.15
N HIS A 436 7.11 -2.87 10.67
CA HIS A 436 5.69 -3.12 10.87
C HIS A 436 4.93 -3.02 9.56
N ILE A 437 4.24 -4.11 9.27
CA ILE A 437 3.42 -4.26 8.09
C ILE A 437 2.03 -3.73 8.41
N THR A 438 1.60 -2.65 7.75
CA THR A 438 0.33 -1.99 8.06
C THR A 438 -0.86 -2.56 7.29
N PHE A 439 -0.62 -3.34 6.23
CA PHE A 439 -1.67 -3.95 5.42
C PHE A 439 -1.23 -5.31 4.87
N THR A 440 -0.90 -5.44 3.58
CA THR A 440 -0.45 -6.69 2.94
C THR A 440 0.89 -6.49 2.25
N GLY A 441 1.66 -7.58 2.12
CA GLY A 441 3.03 -7.61 1.64
C GLY A 441 4.01 -7.97 2.75
N ASP A 442 5.25 -8.28 2.37
CA ASP A 442 6.22 -8.82 3.34
C ASP A 442 6.97 -7.71 4.08
N GLY A 443 7.38 -7.99 5.32
CA GLY A 443 8.21 -7.08 6.11
C GLY A 443 9.52 -6.77 5.40
N ILE A 444 10.22 -7.81 4.93
CA ILE A 444 11.32 -7.72 3.98
C ILE A 444 11.23 -8.84 2.96
N ASN A 445 11.23 -8.49 1.68
CA ASN A 445 11.27 -9.46 0.58
C ASN A 445 12.53 -9.29 -0.27
N VAL A 446 13.42 -10.29 -0.28
CA VAL A 446 14.65 -10.26 -1.08
C VAL A 446 14.63 -11.35 -2.13
N LYS A 447 14.89 -10.98 -3.39
CA LYS A 447 14.90 -11.89 -4.53
C LYS A 447 16.26 -11.92 -5.24
N ASN A 448 16.83 -13.10 -5.43
CA ASN A 448 18.03 -13.35 -6.25
C ASN A 448 19.22 -12.45 -5.85
N GLY A 449 19.67 -12.53 -4.59
CA GLY A 449 20.75 -11.70 -4.03
C GLY A 449 21.28 -12.30 -2.72
N ASP A 450 21.90 -11.48 -1.88
CA ASP A 450 22.26 -11.84 -0.51
C ASP A 450 21.51 -10.96 0.49
N ALA A 451 21.20 -11.51 1.66
CA ALA A 451 20.39 -10.80 2.65
C ALA A 451 20.73 -11.20 4.08
N HIS A 452 20.94 -10.20 4.94
CA HIS A 452 21.26 -10.36 6.34
C HIS A 452 20.24 -9.58 7.17
N VAL A 453 19.42 -10.29 7.95
CA VAL A 453 18.41 -9.69 8.83
C VAL A 453 18.71 -10.11 10.26
N GLU A 454 19.21 -9.18 11.07
CA GLU A 454 19.65 -9.48 12.44
C GLU A 454 19.11 -8.51 13.48
N ARG A 455 18.72 -9.04 14.65
CA ARG A 455 18.28 -8.26 15.82
C ARG A 455 17.11 -7.31 15.53
N CYS A 456 16.24 -7.70 14.61
CA CYS A 456 15.09 -6.91 14.21
C CYS A 456 13.80 -7.38 14.88
N THR A 457 12.85 -6.47 15.04
CA THR A 457 11.48 -6.77 15.47
C THR A 457 10.52 -6.60 14.30
N PHE A 458 9.84 -7.68 13.94
CA PHE A 458 8.77 -7.69 12.94
C PHE A 458 7.41 -7.85 13.60
N THR A 459 6.49 -6.97 13.26
CA THR A 459 5.09 -7.04 13.71
C THR A 459 4.17 -7.14 12.50
N GLY A 460 3.43 -8.26 12.44
CA GLY A 460 2.43 -8.52 11.42
C GLY A 460 1.05 -7.97 11.76
N ASN A 461 0.07 -8.39 10.97
CA ASN A 461 -1.35 -8.12 11.19
C ASN A 461 -2.21 -9.30 10.69
N ALA A 462 -3.53 -9.11 10.51
CA ALA A 462 -4.45 -10.15 10.08
C ALA A 462 -4.71 -10.20 8.55
N SER A 463 -3.91 -9.51 7.74
CA SER A 463 -4.00 -9.52 6.28
C SER A 463 -3.37 -10.79 5.73
N VAL A 464 -3.94 -11.26 4.62
CA VAL A 464 -3.46 -12.45 3.89
C VAL A 464 -2.12 -12.18 3.22
N ASP A 465 -1.39 -13.24 2.87
CA ASP A 465 -0.16 -13.18 2.08
C ASP A 465 0.82 -12.13 2.63
N THR A 466 1.19 -12.30 3.89
CA THR A 466 1.99 -11.35 4.65
C THR A 466 3.04 -12.12 5.44
N ASP A 467 4.28 -12.15 4.95
CA ASP A 467 5.37 -12.81 5.64
C ASP A 467 6.25 -11.77 6.35
N ALA A 468 6.87 -12.13 7.48
CA ALA A 468 7.81 -11.18 8.11
C ALA A 468 9.06 -11.01 7.26
N ILE A 469 9.59 -12.14 6.77
CA ILE A 469 10.78 -12.24 5.95
C ILE A 469 10.48 -13.24 4.83
N ASP A 470 10.55 -12.80 3.57
CA ASP A 470 10.39 -13.66 2.38
C ASP A 470 11.66 -13.61 1.52
N TYR A 471 12.36 -14.75 1.43
CA TYR A 471 13.56 -14.91 0.61
C TYR A 471 13.32 -15.85 -0.57
N ASP A 472 13.55 -15.34 -1.78
CA ASP A 472 13.52 -16.12 -3.03
C ASP A 472 14.88 -16.06 -3.74
N GLY A 473 15.60 -17.15 -3.84
CA GLY A 473 16.88 -17.23 -4.55
C GLY A 473 17.99 -16.49 -3.82
N VAL A 474 17.87 -16.39 -2.50
CA VAL A 474 18.90 -15.78 -1.66
C VAL A 474 20.05 -16.77 -1.45
N THR A 475 21.27 -16.30 -1.66
CA THR A 475 22.50 -17.04 -1.40
C THR A 475 23.21 -16.45 -0.19
N ASP A 476 23.78 -17.31 0.67
CA ASP A 476 24.56 -16.88 1.86
C ASP A 476 23.76 -16.03 2.86
N GLY A 477 22.44 -16.23 2.91
CA GLY A 477 21.56 -15.42 3.76
C GLY A 477 21.69 -15.72 5.25
N ILE A 478 21.40 -14.72 6.08
CA ILE A 478 21.37 -14.83 7.54
C ILE A 478 20.09 -14.21 8.07
N ILE A 479 19.35 -14.97 8.88
CA ILE A 479 18.21 -14.49 9.67
C ILE A 479 18.50 -14.84 11.13
N ARG A 480 18.93 -13.86 11.93
CA ARG A 480 19.42 -14.12 13.29
C ARG A 480 18.88 -13.19 14.38
N ASP A 481 18.60 -13.75 15.55
CA ASP A 481 18.29 -12.98 16.77
C ASP A 481 17.06 -12.05 16.60
N ASN A 482 16.16 -12.36 15.66
CA ASN A 482 14.98 -11.54 15.40
C ASN A 482 13.81 -11.93 16.31
N ARG A 483 12.89 -10.98 16.52
CA ARG A 483 11.60 -11.20 17.14
C ARG A 483 10.48 -11.01 16.12
N ILE A 484 9.67 -12.04 15.89
CA ILE A 484 8.67 -12.07 14.82
C ILE A 484 7.33 -12.49 15.41
N TYR A 485 6.28 -11.67 15.26
CA TYR A 485 4.98 -12.00 15.85
C TYR A 485 3.78 -11.32 15.16
N ASN A 486 2.59 -11.89 15.40
CA ASN A 486 1.27 -11.42 14.94
C ASN A 486 1.04 -11.46 13.42
N PHE A 487 1.58 -12.45 12.72
CA PHE A 487 1.23 -12.71 11.32
C PHE A 487 0.03 -13.66 11.28
N LEU A 488 -1.19 -13.11 11.25
CA LEU A 488 -2.44 -13.82 11.58
C LEU A 488 -3.35 -14.10 10.38
N GLY A 489 -3.00 -13.64 9.18
CA GLY A 489 -3.79 -13.87 7.97
C GLY A 489 -3.58 -15.24 7.36
N ASP A 490 -4.37 -15.57 6.34
CA ASP A 490 -4.15 -16.78 5.56
C ASP A 490 -2.83 -16.68 4.79
N ASN A 491 -2.08 -17.79 4.69
CA ASN A 491 -0.79 -17.87 4.01
C ASN A 491 0.18 -16.76 4.50
N SER A 492 0.41 -16.72 5.81
CA SER A 492 1.26 -15.72 6.47
C SER A 492 2.23 -16.43 7.41
N ASP A 493 3.48 -16.47 6.99
CA ASP A 493 4.57 -17.17 7.64
C ASP A 493 5.45 -16.19 8.43
N GLY A 494 6.09 -16.68 9.48
CA GLY A 494 7.11 -15.89 10.18
C GLY A 494 8.31 -15.63 9.28
N ILE A 495 8.78 -16.70 8.64
CA ILE A 495 9.88 -16.66 7.68
C ILE A 495 9.49 -17.59 6.53
N ASP A 496 9.35 -17.08 5.31
CA ASP A 496 9.27 -17.90 4.10
C ASP A 496 10.62 -17.96 3.39
N VAL A 497 11.13 -19.18 3.29
CA VAL A 497 12.28 -19.52 2.46
C VAL A 497 11.76 -20.16 1.19
N GLY A 498 11.58 -19.30 0.18
CA GLY A 498 10.96 -19.57 -1.10
C GLY A 498 11.90 -20.24 -2.11
N GLU A 499 12.00 -19.74 -3.34
CA GLU A 499 12.60 -20.46 -4.49
C GLU A 499 14.13 -20.53 -4.46
N GLY A 500 14.72 -21.72 -4.30
CA GLY A 500 16.15 -21.95 -4.60
C GLY A 500 17.14 -21.20 -3.73
N CYS A 501 16.80 -20.91 -2.46
CA CYS A 501 17.75 -20.35 -1.50
C CYS A 501 18.82 -21.39 -1.12
N VAL A 502 20.07 -20.97 -0.99
CA VAL A 502 21.19 -21.85 -0.62
C VAL A 502 22.14 -21.20 0.37
N ASN A 503 22.75 -22.03 1.22
CA ASN A 503 23.60 -21.59 2.33
C ASN A 503 22.91 -20.58 3.26
N LEU A 504 21.63 -20.81 3.56
CA LEU A 504 20.83 -19.95 4.43
C LEU A 504 20.91 -20.43 5.89
N LEU A 505 21.09 -19.49 6.82
CA LEU A 505 21.09 -19.73 8.26
C LEU A 505 19.94 -18.98 8.95
N VAL A 506 19.06 -19.72 9.63
CA VAL A 506 18.00 -19.20 10.49
C VAL A 506 18.33 -19.56 11.94
N GLU A 507 18.76 -18.59 12.73
CA GLU A 507 19.36 -18.85 14.05
C GLU A 507 18.84 -17.93 15.16
N LYS A 508 18.55 -18.45 16.35
CA LYS A 508 18.22 -17.64 17.55
C LYS A 508 17.03 -16.69 17.41
N ASN A 509 16.15 -16.95 16.45
CA ASN A 509 14.94 -16.18 16.29
C ASN A 509 13.87 -16.63 17.29
N ARG A 510 13.05 -15.66 17.69
CA ARG A 510 11.90 -15.81 18.58
C ARG A 510 10.63 -15.52 17.77
N ILE A 511 9.89 -16.57 17.44
CA ILE A 511 8.78 -16.54 16.48
C ILE A 511 7.49 -16.93 17.19
N TYR A 512 6.50 -16.05 17.20
CA TYR A 512 5.29 -16.19 18.03
C TYR A 512 3.99 -16.00 17.26
N ASN A 513 3.07 -16.95 17.43
CA ASN A 513 1.66 -16.84 17.10
C ASN A 513 1.40 -16.47 15.63
N ASN A 514 2.11 -17.10 14.69
CA ASN A 514 1.79 -16.97 13.26
C ASN A 514 0.71 -17.98 12.87
N SER A 515 -0.29 -17.55 12.11
CA SER A 515 -1.45 -18.36 11.72
C SER A 515 -1.10 -19.57 10.85
N ASP A 516 -0.01 -19.50 10.09
CA ASP A 516 0.43 -20.57 9.21
C ASP A 516 1.75 -21.21 9.70
N LYS A 517 2.92 -20.90 9.13
CA LYS A 517 4.19 -21.46 9.58
C LYS A 517 5.02 -20.47 10.41
N GLY A 518 5.76 -20.99 11.38
CA GLY A 518 6.85 -20.24 12.00
C GLY A 518 7.97 -20.01 10.98
N VAL A 519 8.43 -21.09 10.36
CA VAL A 519 9.36 -21.07 9.23
C VAL A 519 8.86 -22.03 8.15
N SER A 520 8.85 -21.59 6.91
CA SER A 520 8.63 -22.47 5.76
C SER A 520 9.87 -22.59 4.90
N VAL A 521 10.06 -23.78 4.34
CA VAL A 521 11.16 -24.12 3.45
C VAL A 521 10.55 -24.79 2.24
N GLY A 522 10.68 -24.19 1.08
CA GLY A 522 10.05 -24.71 -0.13
C GLY A 522 10.89 -24.56 -1.38
N GLN A 523 10.31 -24.97 -2.50
CA GLN A 523 10.78 -24.66 -3.85
C GLN A 523 12.31 -24.87 -4.05
N ALA A 524 12.81 -26.03 -3.62
CA ALA A 524 14.21 -26.43 -3.75
C ALA A 524 15.22 -25.58 -2.97
N SER A 525 14.83 -25.09 -1.79
CA SER A 525 15.72 -24.37 -0.87
C SER A 525 16.43 -25.26 0.15
N GLU A 526 17.65 -24.86 0.52
CA GLU A 526 18.47 -25.50 1.55
C GLU A 526 18.73 -24.54 2.72
N VAL A 527 18.35 -24.94 3.95
CA VAL A 527 18.46 -24.09 5.13
C VAL A 527 18.94 -24.84 6.37
N VAL A 528 19.80 -24.19 7.15
CA VAL A 528 20.13 -24.59 8.53
C VAL A 528 19.29 -23.76 9.48
N ILE A 529 18.45 -24.42 10.28
CA ILE A 529 17.58 -23.81 11.28
C ILE A 529 18.10 -24.25 12.64
N ARG A 530 18.63 -23.33 13.46
CA ARG A 530 19.14 -23.74 14.78
C ARG A 530 18.87 -22.78 15.90
N GLN A 531 18.71 -23.30 17.11
CA GLN A 531 18.58 -22.48 18.30
C GLN A 531 17.40 -21.49 18.24
N ASN A 532 16.32 -21.80 17.53
CA ASN A 532 15.14 -20.93 17.47
C ASN A 532 14.10 -21.32 18.53
N LEU A 533 13.29 -20.35 18.94
CA LEU A 533 12.07 -20.57 19.73
C LEU A 533 10.86 -20.27 18.85
N ILE A 534 10.05 -21.29 18.55
CA ILE A 534 8.90 -21.18 17.66
C ILE A 534 7.64 -21.61 18.43
N VAL A 535 6.74 -20.65 18.64
CA VAL A 535 5.62 -20.81 19.57
C VAL A 535 4.28 -20.49 18.93
N GLY A 536 3.31 -21.39 19.06
CA GLY A 536 1.91 -21.10 18.74
C GLY A 536 1.59 -20.96 17.25
N CYS A 537 2.40 -21.55 16.37
CA CYS A 537 2.15 -21.59 14.93
C CYS A 537 1.34 -22.83 14.51
N ALA A 538 0.65 -22.80 13.36
CA ALA A 538 0.01 -24.01 12.84
C ALA A 538 1.08 -25.07 12.51
N LEU A 539 2.14 -24.69 11.81
CA LEU A 539 3.36 -25.50 11.72
C LEU A 539 4.52 -24.72 12.33
N GLY A 540 5.34 -25.35 13.17
CA GLY A 540 6.58 -24.74 13.63
C GLY A 540 7.54 -24.52 12.47
N VAL A 541 7.92 -25.62 11.80
CA VAL A 541 8.63 -25.60 10.52
C VAL A 541 7.90 -26.48 9.50
N GLY A 542 7.61 -25.95 8.31
CA GLY A 542 7.05 -26.70 7.18
C GLY A 542 8.04 -26.83 6.02
N ILE A 543 8.44 -28.05 5.67
CA ILE A 543 9.35 -28.35 4.56
C ILE A 543 8.56 -28.97 3.41
N LYS A 544 8.60 -28.32 2.25
CA LYS A 544 7.64 -28.47 1.16
C LYS A 544 8.34 -28.84 -0.14
N ASP A 545 7.83 -29.86 -0.84
CA ASP A 545 8.20 -30.22 -2.21
C ASP A 545 9.64 -30.76 -2.42
N SER A 546 9.89 -31.44 -3.54
CA SER A 546 11.20 -32.02 -3.85
C SER A 546 12.30 -30.97 -3.97
N GLY A 547 13.47 -31.31 -3.44
CA GLY A 547 14.66 -30.45 -3.45
C GLY A 547 14.80 -29.58 -2.21
N SER A 548 13.72 -29.38 -1.45
CA SER A 548 13.76 -28.58 -0.22
C SER A 548 14.35 -29.40 0.93
N THR A 549 15.39 -28.87 1.58
CA THR A 549 16.09 -29.54 2.69
C THR A 549 16.28 -28.60 3.88
N ALA A 550 15.92 -29.09 5.08
CA ALA A 550 16.21 -28.39 6.33
C ALA A 550 17.03 -29.25 7.29
N TRP A 551 18.07 -28.66 7.88
CA TRP A 551 18.77 -29.20 9.04
C TRP A 551 18.33 -28.40 10.26
N ILE A 552 17.62 -29.05 11.18
CA ILE A 552 16.99 -28.42 12.34
C ILE A 552 17.70 -28.92 13.60
N ASP A 553 18.36 -28.01 14.31
CA ASP A 553 19.15 -28.35 15.49
C ASP A 553 18.84 -27.44 16.69
N GLN A 554 18.87 -27.97 17.91
CA GLN A 554 18.70 -27.19 19.14
C GLN A 554 17.49 -26.23 19.12
N THR A 555 16.39 -26.58 18.45
CA THR A 555 15.22 -25.71 18.30
C THR A 555 14.11 -26.11 19.26
N THR A 556 13.44 -25.13 19.86
CA THR A 556 12.30 -25.35 20.76
C THR A 556 11.00 -24.99 20.07
N PHE A 557 10.17 -26.02 19.86
CA PHE A 557 8.81 -25.91 19.36
C PHE A 557 7.85 -25.98 20.54
N ALA A 558 7.10 -24.92 20.80
CA ALA A 558 6.12 -24.90 21.89
C ALA A 558 4.72 -24.53 21.40
N ARG A 559 3.70 -25.31 21.78
CA ARG A 559 2.29 -24.99 21.48
C ARG A 559 1.95 -24.85 19.99
N ASN A 560 2.79 -25.36 19.10
CA ASN A 560 2.46 -25.42 17.67
C ASN A 560 1.41 -26.52 17.43
N ASP A 561 0.61 -26.40 16.36
CA ASP A 561 -0.29 -27.50 16.00
C ASP A 561 0.54 -28.72 15.58
N VAL A 562 1.49 -28.52 14.67
CA VAL A 562 2.56 -29.48 14.37
C VAL A 562 3.92 -28.81 14.54
N GLY A 563 4.88 -29.46 15.22
CA GLY A 563 6.24 -28.90 15.37
C GLY A 563 7.00 -28.85 14.05
N VAL A 564 7.23 -30.02 13.43
CA VAL A 564 7.89 -30.13 12.11
C VAL A 564 7.02 -30.94 11.15
N ALA A 565 6.72 -30.40 9.97
CA ALA A 565 5.97 -31.11 8.94
C ALA A 565 6.75 -31.16 7.62
N VAL A 566 6.87 -32.35 7.03
CA VAL A 566 7.55 -32.57 5.75
C VAL A 566 6.58 -33.21 4.75
N TYR A 567 6.30 -32.54 3.63
CA TYR A 567 5.22 -32.94 2.73
C TYR A 567 5.36 -32.41 1.29
N GLU A 568 4.63 -33.03 0.37
CA GLU A 568 4.30 -32.47 -0.95
C GLU A 568 3.19 -31.41 -0.80
N LYS A 569 3.51 -30.14 -1.07
CA LYS A 569 2.53 -29.05 -1.12
C LYS A 569 1.88 -29.00 -2.50
N ASN A 570 2.70 -29.08 -3.54
CA ASN A 570 2.30 -28.97 -4.93
C ASN A 570 2.19 -30.37 -5.54
N LEU A 571 0.99 -30.78 -5.95
CA LEU A 571 0.74 -32.13 -6.46
C LEU A 571 1.70 -32.50 -7.61
N GLY A 572 2.45 -33.57 -7.43
CA GLY A 572 3.43 -34.07 -8.39
C GLY A 572 4.82 -33.43 -8.28
N ALA A 573 5.04 -32.52 -7.33
CA ALA A 573 6.34 -31.92 -7.06
C ALA A 573 7.24 -32.80 -6.17
N GLY A 574 6.73 -33.91 -5.60
CA GLY A 574 7.47 -34.75 -4.66
C GLY A 574 7.50 -34.16 -3.24
N GLY A 575 8.15 -34.83 -2.29
CA GLY A 575 8.22 -34.40 -0.89
C GLY A 575 9.56 -33.78 -0.50
N GLY A 576 9.57 -33.05 0.61
CA GLY A 576 10.77 -32.43 1.18
C GLY A 576 11.64 -33.37 2.02
N ASN A 577 12.75 -32.85 2.53
CA ASN A 577 13.67 -33.57 3.40
C ASN A 577 14.01 -32.79 4.68
N ALA A 578 13.98 -33.44 5.84
CA ALA A 578 14.42 -32.83 7.08
C ALA A 578 15.24 -33.78 7.97
N ILE A 579 16.29 -33.23 8.58
CA ILE A 579 17.05 -33.84 9.66
C ILE A 579 16.83 -32.98 10.90
N VAL A 580 16.31 -33.59 11.97
CA VAL A 580 15.97 -32.91 13.23
C VAL A 580 16.76 -33.52 14.36
N GLU A 581 17.57 -32.72 15.03
CA GLU A 581 18.43 -33.14 16.14
C GLU A 581 18.29 -32.19 17.32
N ASN A 582 18.44 -32.71 18.54
CA ASN A 582 18.50 -31.89 19.76
C ASN A 582 17.31 -30.94 19.94
N CYS A 583 16.10 -31.29 19.49
CA CYS A 583 14.94 -30.39 19.54
C CYS A 583 13.97 -30.72 20.68
N ILE A 584 13.30 -29.69 21.22
CA ILE A 584 12.17 -29.86 22.14
C ILE A 584 10.85 -29.65 21.37
N PHE A 585 9.91 -30.57 21.56
CA PHE A 585 8.53 -30.49 21.10
C PHE A 585 7.59 -30.48 22.31
N SER A 586 7.18 -29.29 22.73
CA SER A 586 6.31 -29.12 23.88
C SER A 586 4.89 -28.72 23.49
N ARG A 587 3.91 -29.40 24.07
CA ARG A 587 2.47 -29.12 23.93
C ARG A 587 2.02 -29.02 22.48
N SER A 588 2.57 -29.85 21.60
CA SER A 588 2.09 -29.96 20.23
C SER A 588 0.63 -30.41 20.23
N LYS A 589 -0.25 -29.65 19.58
CA LYS A 589 -1.70 -29.91 19.64
C LYS A 589 -2.10 -31.13 18.81
N THR A 590 -1.49 -31.29 17.63
CA THR A 590 -1.78 -32.36 16.68
C THR A 590 -0.69 -33.43 16.74
N ALA A 591 0.57 -33.06 16.49
CA ALA A 591 1.70 -33.97 16.55
C ALA A 591 3.03 -33.21 16.72
N PRO A 592 4.05 -33.79 17.37
CA PRO A 592 5.36 -33.16 17.42
C PRO A 592 6.01 -33.09 16.02
N ALA A 593 5.86 -34.13 15.20
CA ALA A 593 6.29 -34.12 13.81
C ALA A 593 5.43 -35.00 12.90
N THR A 594 5.37 -34.66 11.60
CA THR A 594 4.66 -35.41 10.56
C THR A 594 5.47 -35.49 9.26
N VAL A 595 5.36 -36.61 8.55
CA VAL A 595 5.99 -36.84 7.24
C VAL A 595 5.02 -37.62 6.34
N ASP A 596 4.88 -37.20 5.08
CA ASP A 596 4.08 -37.96 4.09
C ASP A 596 4.89 -39.09 3.43
N SER A 597 4.28 -39.83 2.49
CA SER A 597 4.95 -40.95 1.82
C SER A 597 5.95 -40.54 0.73
N LEU A 598 6.01 -39.25 0.39
CA LEU A 598 6.88 -38.70 -0.66
C LEU A 598 8.11 -37.99 -0.06
N SER A 599 8.11 -37.79 1.26
CA SER A 599 9.10 -37.01 1.99
C SER A 599 10.00 -37.87 2.87
N THR A 600 11.11 -37.30 3.33
CA THR A 600 12.03 -37.94 4.27
C THR A 600 12.21 -37.11 5.54
N LEU A 601 12.14 -37.78 6.69
CA LEU A 601 12.30 -37.15 8.00
C LEU A 601 13.11 -38.07 8.91
N SER A 602 14.22 -37.56 9.43
CA SER A 602 15.00 -38.21 10.50
C SER A 602 14.94 -37.36 11.75
N ILE A 603 14.66 -37.97 12.91
CA ILE A 603 14.64 -37.29 14.20
C ILE A 603 15.52 -38.05 15.18
N ALA A 604 16.47 -37.36 15.81
CA ALA A 604 17.32 -37.94 16.85
C ALA A 604 17.52 -36.99 18.04
N TRP A 605 17.87 -37.57 19.19
CA TRP A 605 18.25 -36.85 20.41
C TRP A 605 17.29 -35.73 20.81
N SER A 606 16.00 -35.94 20.57
CA SER A 606 14.96 -34.93 20.77
C SER A 606 13.98 -35.33 21.88
N LEU A 607 13.34 -34.32 22.47
CA LEU A 607 12.40 -34.47 23.57
C LEU A 607 10.99 -34.07 23.12
N SER A 608 9.98 -34.89 23.45
CA SER A 608 8.57 -34.52 23.27
C SER A 608 7.78 -34.76 24.55
N ASP A 609 6.91 -33.83 24.94
CA ASP A 609 6.05 -34.01 26.13
C ASP A 609 4.63 -34.52 25.78
N THR A 610 4.34 -34.76 24.50
CA THR A 610 3.01 -35.15 24.01
C THR A 610 2.99 -36.57 23.47
N LEU A 611 3.71 -36.82 22.37
CA LEU A 611 3.75 -38.11 21.68
C LEU A 611 5.20 -38.56 21.45
N PRO A 612 5.48 -39.88 21.45
CA PRO A 612 6.79 -40.41 21.07
C PRO A 612 7.23 -39.96 19.67
N LEU A 613 8.52 -39.65 19.53
CA LEU A 613 9.18 -39.35 18.26
C LEU A 613 9.85 -40.60 17.69
N ALA A 614 9.63 -40.90 16.42
CA ALA A 614 10.34 -41.98 15.73
C ALA A 614 11.83 -41.62 15.55
N GLY A 615 12.72 -42.61 15.58
CA GLY A 615 14.16 -42.42 15.36
C GLY A 615 15.01 -42.74 16.59
N THR A 616 16.21 -42.17 16.64
CA THR A 616 17.27 -42.60 17.57
C THR A 616 17.31 -41.73 18.81
N ALA A 617 17.30 -42.35 19.98
CA ALA A 617 17.55 -41.68 21.27
C ALA A 617 16.64 -40.47 21.56
N ASN A 618 15.43 -40.49 21.04
CA ASN A 618 14.39 -39.55 21.42
C ASN A 618 13.74 -39.97 22.75
N SER A 619 13.24 -39.00 23.52
CA SER A 619 12.62 -39.24 24.83
C SER A 619 11.25 -38.58 24.95
N VAL A 620 10.42 -39.11 25.86
CA VAL A 620 9.12 -38.55 26.20
C VAL A 620 9.11 -38.13 27.66
N ALA A 621 9.17 -36.83 27.92
CA ALA A 621 9.12 -36.25 29.26
C ALA A 621 8.76 -34.76 29.20
N ASP A 622 8.34 -34.21 30.34
CA ASP A 622 8.11 -32.76 30.50
C ASP A 622 9.47 -32.03 30.44
N PRO A 623 9.66 -31.02 29.55
CA PRO A 623 10.89 -30.24 29.48
C PRO A 623 11.15 -29.39 30.73
N LEU A 624 10.18 -29.24 31.64
CA LEU A 624 10.30 -28.44 32.86
C LEU A 624 10.70 -26.98 32.56
N PHE A 625 9.92 -26.29 31.74
CA PHE A 625 10.09 -24.86 31.51
C PHE A 625 9.79 -24.02 32.76
N THR A 626 10.47 -22.90 32.94
CA THR A 626 10.33 -22.02 34.11
C THR A 626 8.93 -21.43 34.22
N SER A 627 8.42 -20.74 33.20
CA SER A 627 7.09 -20.13 33.23
C SER A 627 6.50 -19.93 31.83
N PRO A 628 6.12 -21.02 31.14
CA PRO A 628 5.69 -20.95 29.74
C PRO A 628 4.38 -20.14 29.56
N GLY A 629 3.61 -19.90 30.62
CA GLY A 629 2.40 -19.06 30.58
C GLY A 629 2.64 -17.61 30.20
N ILE A 630 3.87 -17.11 30.40
CA ILE A 630 4.31 -15.76 30.02
C ILE A 630 5.44 -15.80 28.98
N TYR A 631 5.50 -16.88 28.19
CA TYR A 631 6.53 -17.13 27.17
C TYR A 631 7.96 -17.34 27.71
N ASP A 632 8.14 -17.57 29.01
CA ASP A 632 9.42 -17.99 29.56
C ASP A 632 9.63 -19.52 29.38
N PHE A 633 10.32 -19.85 28.30
CA PHE A 633 10.70 -21.22 27.93
C PHE A 633 12.12 -21.60 28.37
N SER A 634 12.70 -20.90 29.35
CA SER A 634 13.97 -21.33 29.94
C SER A 634 13.81 -22.67 30.68
N LEU A 635 14.82 -23.53 30.65
CA LEU A 635 14.78 -24.84 31.30
C LEU A 635 15.07 -24.70 32.81
N GLN A 636 14.28 -25.39 33.64
CA GLN A 636 14.58 -25.54 35.06
C GLN A 636 15.77 -26.50 35.26
N PRO A 637 16.56 -26.37 36.35
CA PRO A 637 17.76 -27.21 36.58
C PRO A 637 17.54 -28.72 36.61
N ALA A 638 16.30 -29.19 36.81
CA ALA A 638 15.95 -30.61 36.83
C ALA A 638 15.46 -31.13 35.47
N SER A 639 15.49 -30.30 34.42
CA SER A 639 14.97 -30.63 33.11
C SER A 639 15.64 -31.87 32.53
N PRO A 640 14.88 -32.82 31.94
CA PRO A 640 15.45 -33.94 31.22
C PRO A 640 16.12 -33.53 29.90
N ALA A 641 15.98 -32.27 29.47
CA ALA A 641 16.63 -31.73 28.28
C ALA A 641 18.08 -31.30 28.54
N ILE A 642 18.47 -31.09 29.80
CA ILE A 642 19.83 -30.66 30.16
C ILE A 642 20.82 -31.82 29.97
N ASP A 643 21.96 -31.55 29.34
CA ASP A 643 23.06 -32.50 29.04
C ASP A 643 22.61 -33.74 28.24
N ALA A 644 21.53 -33.63 27.48
CA ALA A 644 20.81 -34.77 26.90
C ALA A 644 20.91 -34.89 25.36
N GLY A 645 21.40 -33.86 24.67
CA GLY A 645 21.55 -33.80 23.20
C GLY A 645 22.62 -34.73 22.65
N ASP A 646 22.87 -34.78 21.34
CA ASP A 646 23.80 -35.72 20.71
C ASP A 646 25.19 -35.67 21.37
N PRO A 647 25.73 -36.79 21.91
CA PRO A 647 27.07 -36.82 22.49
C PRO A 647 28.20 -36.49 21.50
N ALA A 648 27.94 -36.51 20.19
CA ALA A 648 28.86 -36.07 19.16
C ALA A 648 28.76 -34.57 18.83
N HIS A 649 27.73 -33.88 19.33
CA HIS A 649 27.55 -32.45 19.15
C HIS A 649 28.64 -31.65 19.87
N ALA A 650 28.84 -30.39 19.46
CA ALA A 650 29.69 -29.46 20.20
C ALA A 650 29.17 -29.31 21.64
N LEU A 651 30.11 -29.23 22.59
CA LEU A 651 29.79 -28.98 24.01
C LEU A 651 29.16 -27.60 24.18
N ASP A 652 28.29 -27.48 25.18
CA ASP A 652 27.72 -26.21 25.57
C ASP A 652 28.78 -25.28 26.20
N PRO A 653 28.51 -23.97 26.35
CA PRO A 653 29.49 -23.00 26.85
C PRO A 653 30.10 -23.32 28.22
N ASP A 654 29.41 -24.11 29.05
CA ASP A 654 29.90 -24.60 30.35
C ASP A 654 30.71 -25.91 30.25
N SER A 655 31.02 -26.34 29.02
CA SER A 655 31.73 -27.58 28.66
C SER A 655 30.97 -28.88 28.97
N SER A 656 29.67 -28.80 29.23
CA SER A 656 28.82 -29.97 29.34
C SER A 656 28.37 -30.49 27.96
N ARG A 657 27.67 -31.62 27.96
CA ARG A 657 27.07 -32.17 26.74
C ARG A 657 25.96 -31.22 26.30
N ALA A 658 25.74 -31.05 24.99
CA ALA A 658 24.71 -30.15 24.49
C ALA A 658 23.33 -30.42 25.12
N ASP A 659 22.66 -29.35 25.53
CA ASP A 659 21.26 -29.37 25.89
C ASP A 659 20.38 -29.60 24.66
N ILE A 660 19.22 -30.24 24.88
CA ILE A 660 18.14 -30.35 23.90
C ILE A 660 17.33 -29.05 23.94
N GLY A 661 17.04 -28.46 22.80
CA GLY A 661 16.28 -27.22 22.66
C GLY A 661 17.17 -25.98 22.59
N MET A 662 16.51 -24.82 22.59
CA MET A 662 17.19 -23.54 22.45
C MET A 662 17.77 -23.15 23.80
N ALA A 663 19.03 -22.67 23.79
CA ALA A 663 19.57 -21.90 24.90
C ALA A 663 18.85 -20.54 25.00
N TYR A 664 17.68 -20.53 25.65
CA TYR A 664 16.79 -19.37 25.73
C TYR A 664 16.96 -18.63 27.05
N LEU A 665 17.12 -17.31 26.94
CA LEU A 665 17.01 -16.37 28.06
C LEU A 665 15.71 -15.58 27.90
N TYR A 666 14.87 -15.58 28.93
CA TYR A 666 13.63 -14.84 28.93
C TYR A 666 13.84 -13.34 28.71
N ASP A 667 13.14 -12.77 27.74
CA ASP A 667 13.03 -11.34 27.49
C ASP A 667 11.63 -10.87 27.91
N PRO A 668 11.49 -9.94 28.87
CA PRO A 668 10.18 -9.40 29.28
C PRO A 668 9.39 -8.72 28.17
N LEU A 669 10.03 -8.39 27.05
CA LEU A 669 9.33 -7.88 25.90
C LEU A 669 8.54 -8.97 25.17
N ASP A 670 8.94 -10.25 25.25
CA ASP A 670 8.43 -11.40 24.47
C ASP A 670 6.91 -11.66 24.58
#